data_AF-A0A660LJP4-F1
#
_entry.id   AF-A0A660LJP4-F1
#
_cell.length_a   1.000
_cell.length_b   1.000
_cell.length_c   1.000
_cell.angle_alpha   90.00
_cell.angle_beta   90.00
_cell.angle_gamma   90.00
#
_symmetry.space_group_name_H-M   'P 1'
#
loop_
_entity.id
_entity.type
_entity.pdbx_description
1 polymer ?
#
loop_
_entity_poly.entity_id
_entity_poly.type
_entity_poly.pdbx_seq_one_letter_code
_entity_poly.pdbx_strand_id
1 'polypeptide(L)'
;MFKYDAFISYRHVHPDMEIAQDIQRLIEAFVVSKAVPAVPKRRDFLVFRDRDELASGELGEAIENALENSAFLIVVCSRRTPLSPWCRREVEYFREVRDPSNIIAVLLEGEPEESFPPELRDVRKLVRTPGGAVQERRDEFLAADVRPDRVRAEGFPGYEEVERDPRALRALRRKSAALLKRTEINRIMATILGVSYGDITQRQRERKMRRAMALVSVVALVLGVFATTVTAMWVKSMRSEEKANERNAAITMSLATKAIADGDRLLGILYSRAAMSAADRSMGSYSRLQGEYYSNLSAATLYEDYTPTLEIKTDSGVPSFGQSASGGELVTAGRDASLTVWNARNGTPVRSIRLPSKPTKVGSARDGSSFYALTENNDLHLVSSGGGRIRTVRTGVAGQVANLVVWKDHAILDVGDGASEKVVGVDLAAGRRLFAMDLNKEGVVSVDVRDDGAEFAVAYAGGGASRHDARTGALSAWIAGRPAGAPSGASGSLARSELIHYAPRGNMLVYLSGSARVYYKADTSTGSVQAAGGLAKLTPTGAVATMQVREDGNAVYALWESSGAVYRFDFASPDKMRTLPAGGKDISRIAITPDGERLVGLAKDNSLFFWQGMDDPRLGAPAFAPLPNPAGGTDPLGASVTQVSFSADRKRAFLLGADARITVVQVAGTEKTASGRGAPQAKSNDGKTLYSISSGTGYVEGPGMPHNDARQKSGIRRWAAVSNDGRRVAGIKKNSSSVIVMEGNAVSYESDVSVSSANESGPLIAFCQGDAVVFAASDGSVVRYGKNGRLNRYGGRGGGDVVSIRVSPDGSLVAVSRRHGGYAVYSAASGKRLAGGKGEALSLGGASGRLSHVLAIDGHDVVRSDSRGKPTRAPIPAALAAQVGTSAVKDASPDGSLLALSDGASNVTVLDARSGTALRTVSSKTTSPTALLLHDGLAYQSTALTDLSNDGHRRVRIRTPGELEKLADAALDGRTLSAEEKAKIGQ
;
A
#
# COMPACT_ATOMS: atom_id res chain seq x y z
N MET A 1 17.95 47.52 86.74
CA MET A 1 18.17 46.64 85.57
C MET A 1 19.34 45.74 85.92
N PHE A 2 19.18 44.43 85.80
CA PHE A 2 20.19 43.46 86.23
C PHE A 2 21.30 43.31 85.18
N LYS A 3 22.53 43.04 85.64
CA LYS A 3 23.68 42.82 84.74
C LYS A 3 23.56 41.48 84.02
N TYR A 4 23.10 40.46 84.73
CA TYR A 4 22.92 39.10 84.21
C TYR A 4 21.43 38.72 84.22
N ASP A 5 20.98 38.03 83.17
CA ASP A 5 19.63 37.48 83.05
C ASP A 5 19.43 36.26 83.95
N ALA A 6 20.48 35.46 84.15
CA ALA A 6 20.46 34.36 85.09
C ALA A 6 21.84 34.07 85.68
N PHE A 7 21.86 33.60 86.92
CA PHE A 7 23.02 32.95 87.55
C PHE A 7 22.79 31.43 87.53
N ILE A 8 23.79 30.62 87.18
CA ILE A 8 23.67 29.16 87.27
C ILE A 8 24.45 28.64 88.48
N SER A 9 23.72 28.14 89.48
CA SER A 9 24.27 27.38 90.61
C SER A 9 24.27 25.89 90.29
N TYR A 10 25.43 25.25 90.45
CA TYR A 10 25.61 23.84 90.18
C TYR A 10 26.79 23.30 90.98
N ARG A 11 26.79 21.99 91.22
CA ARG A 11 27.96 21.33 91.83
C ARG A 11 29.02 21.09 90.76
N HIS A 12 30.29 21.42 91.04
CA HIS A 12 31.42 21.22 90.11
C HIS A 12 31.85 19.74 89.98
N VAL A 13 30.91 18.86 89.63
CA VAL A 13 31.12 17.42 89.38
C VAL A 13 30.47 17.02 88.06
N HIS A 14 30.87 15.89 87.48
CA HIS A 14 30.22 15.37 86.28
C HIS A 14 28.94 14.62 86.63
N PRO A 15 27.84 14.76 85.88
CA PRO A 15 27.66 15.58 84.67
C PRO A 15 27.07 16.98 84.92
N ASP A 16 26.85 17.38 86.18
CA ASP A 16 26.22 18.64 86.59
C ASP A 16 26.89 19.86 85.93
N MET A 17 28.23 19.91 85.93
CA MET A 17 28.99 20.99 85.31
C MET A 17 28.73 21.13 83.81
N GLU A 18 28.71 20.02 83.07
CA GLU A 18 28.49 20.12 81.63
C GLU A 18 27.05 20.41 81.26
N ILE A 19 26.09 19.99 82.09
CA ILE A 19 24.70 20.39 81.91
C ILE A 19 24.55 21.88 82.19
N ALA A 20 25.21 22.43 83.21
CA ALA A 20 25.26 23.88 83.45
C ALA A 20 25.86 24.64 82.24
N GLN A 21 26.95 24.13 81.64
CA GLN A 21 27.52 24.69 80.41
C GLN A 21 26.57 24.60 79.20
N ASP A 22 25.85 23.49 79.08
CA ASP A 22 24.88 23.28 78.01
C ASP A 22 23.68 24.24 78.19
N ILE A 23 23.23 24.49 79.43
CA ILE A 23 22.18 25.47 79.76
C ILE A 23 22.64 26.88 79.39
N GLN A 24 23.82 27.31 79.86
CA GLN A 24 24.36 28.64 79.55
C GLN A 24 24.38 28.90 78.05
N ARG A 25 25.03 28.03 77.27
CA ARG A 25 25.13 28.17 75.81
C ARG A 25 23.77 28.20 75.11
N LEU A 26 22.81 27.42 75.60
CA LEU A 26 21.48 27.35 75.01
C LEU A 26 20.63 28.59 75.32
N ILE A 27 20.78 29.18 76.51
CA ILE A 27 20.12 30.44 76.89
C ILE A 27 20.71 31.60 76.09
N GLU A 28 22.04 31.73 76.05
CA GLU A 28 22.73 32.81 75.33
C GLU A 28 22.46 32.76 73.82
N ALA A 29 22.40 31.56 73.22
CA ALA A 29 22.07 31.38 71.81
C ALA A 29 20.55 31.42 71.51
N PHE A 30 19.70 31.64 72.52
CA PHE A 30 18.26 31.54 72.34
C PHE A 30 17.71 32.73 71.55
N VAL A 31 17.21 32.47 70.34
CA VAL A 31 16.62 33.53 69.50
C VAL A 31 15.14 33.66 69.78
N VAL A 32 14.75 34.78 70.41
CA VAL A 32 13.34 35.13 70.63
C VAL A 32 12.63 35.39 69.28
N SER A 33 11.58 34.63 68.99
CA SER A 33 10.80 34.76 67.75
C SER A 33 9.97 36.06 67.75
N LYS A 34 9.81 36.70 66.58
CA LYS A 34 9.13 38.00 66.34
C LYS A 34 7.69 38.14 66.90
N ALA A 35 7.08 37.07 67.40
CA ALA A 35 5.68 36.98 67.76
C ALA A 35 5.42 36.85 69.28
N VAL A 36 6.45 36.98 70.14
CA VAL A 36 6.29 37.10 71.59
C VAL A 36 6.21 38.59 71.94
N PRO A 37 5.04 39.13 72.36
CA PRO A 37 4.90 40.53 72.73
C PRO A 37 5.64 40.82 74.04
N ALA A 38 6.19 42.03 74.20
CA ALA A 38 6.85 42.55 75.41
C ALA A 38 8.33 42.20 75.68
N VAL A 39 9.07 41.56 74.74
CA VAL A 39 10.54 41.40 74.86
C VAL A 39 11.28 41.92 73.61
N PRO A 40 12.37 42.72 73.73
CA PRO A 40 13.12 43.26 72.59
C PRO A 40 13.67 42.16 71.64
N LYS A 41 13.58 42.42 70.33
CA LYS A 41 13.69 41.43 69.24
C LYS A 41 15.07 40.82 68.98
N ARG A 42 16.11 41.28 69.70
CA ARG A 42 17.44 40.68 69.83
C ARG A 42 17.98 41.20 71.15
N ARG A 43 17.82 40.39 72.18
CA ARG A 43 18.47 40.60 73.46
C ARG A 43 19.47 39.45 73.58
N ASP A 44 20.73 39.79 73.72
CA ASP A 44 21.72 38.79 74.08
C ASP A 44 21.50 38.49 75.56
N PHE A 45 21.10 37.25 75.87
CA PHE A 45 20.96 36.84 77.26
C PHE A 45 22.35 36.69 77.85
N LEU A 46 22.60 37.32 78.99
CA LEU A 46 23.88 37.22 79.69
C LEU A 46 23.70 36.33 80.90
N VAL A 47 24.41 35.20 80.95
CA VAL A 47 24.28 34.21 82.02
C VAL A 47 25.61 34.05 82.75
N PHE A 48 25.61 34.25 84.06
CA PHE A 48 26.82 34.11 84.87
C PHE A 48 27.01 32.66 85.32
N ARG A 49 28.23 32.14 85.18
CA ARG A 49 28.64 30.78 85.60
C ARG A 49 30.03 30.82 86.23
N ASP A 50 30.14 30.36 87.48
CA ASP A 50 31.29 30.49 88.38
C ASP A 50 32.55 29.65 88.01
N ARG A 51 33.12 29.83 86.83
CA ARG A 51 34.51 29.39 86.54
C ARG A 51 35.18 30.12 85.39
N ASP A 52 34.43 30.87 84.58
CA ASP A 52 34.96 31.48 83.35
C ASP A 52 35.11 33.02 83.42
N GLU A 53 34.67 33.70 84.49
CA GLU A 53 34.73 35.18 84.59
C GLU A 53 35.50 35.79 85.79
N LEU A 54 36.10 35.00 86.70
CA LEU A 54 36.87 35.55 87.85
C LEU A 54 38.21 34.83 88.04
N ALA A 55 39.31 35.56 87.86
CA ALA A 55 40.66 35.11 88.17
C ALA A 55 41.10 35.66 89.54
N SER A 56 41.36 34.75 90.49
CA SER A 56 42.07 34.93 91.77
C SER A 56 41.42 35.76 92.90
N GLY A 57 41.44 35.20 94.13
CA GLY A 57 41.69 35.97 95.35
C GLY A 57 40.57 36.05 96.39
N GLU A 58 39.45 36.68 96.08
CA GLU A 58 38.37 36.95 97.04
C GLU A 58 37.02 36.46 96.50
N LEU A 59 36.75 35.16 96.72
CA LEU A 59 35.69 34.42 96.02
C LEU A 59 34.27 34.73 96.53
N GLY A 60 34.11 35.17 97.79
CA GLY A 60 32.79 35.33 98.43
C GLY A 60 32.01 36.56 97.94
N GLU A 61 32.59 37.76 98.09
CA GLU A 61 31.89 39.02 97.73
C GLU A 61 31.57 39.12 96.24
N ALA A 62 32.42 38.56 95.36
CA ALA A 62 32.20 38.60 93.92
C ALA A 62 31.00 37.72 93.48
N ILE A 63 30.81 36.56 94.11
CA ILE A 63 29.67 35.66 93.83
C ILE A 63 28.37 36.25 94.40
N GLU A 64 28.39 36.78 95.62
CA GLU A 64 27.23 37.46 96.21
C GLU A 64 26.79 38.67 95.37
N ASN A 65 27.76 39.48 94.90
CA ASN A 65 27.49 40.60 94.00
C ASN A 65 26.95 40.14 92.63
N ALA A 66 27.43 39.01 92.09
CA ALA A 66 26.91 38.42 90.86
C ALA A 66 25.47 37.88 91.04
N LEU A 67 25.16 37.28 92.20
CA LEU A 67 23.82 36.83 92.56
C LEU A 67 22.85 38.01 92.70
N GLU A 68 23.24 39.09 93.39
CA GLU A 68 22.45 40.31 93.47
C GLU A 68 22.18 40.91 92.09
N ASN A 69 23.17 40.90 91.21
CA ASN A 69 23.04 41.45 89.87
C ASN A 69 22.44 40.49 88.84
N SER A 70 21.88 39.35 89.28
CA SER A 70 21.20 38.38 88.43
C SER A 70 19.67 38.44 88.61
N ALA A 71 18.93 38.36 87.50
CA ALA A 71 17.47 38.42 87.51
C ALA A 71 16.82 37.10 87.99
N PHE A 72 17.40 35.97 87.59
CA PHE A 72 16.97 34.62 87.94
C PHE A 72 18.13 33.80 88.48
N LEU A 73 17.83 32.80 89.31
CA LEU A 73 18.78 31.78 89.74
C LEU A 73 18.36 30.43 89.15
N ILE A 74 19.22 29.82 88.35
CA ILE A 74 19.01 28.47 87.82
C ILE A 74 19.84 27.50 88.65
N VAL A 75 19.20 26.52 89.28
CA VAL A 75 19.88 25.53 90.14
C VAL A 75 19.87 24.18 89.46
N VAL A 76 21.05 23.64 89.14
CA VAL A 76 21.17 22.27 88.63
C VAL A 76 21.13 21.30 89.81
N CYS A 77 20.04 20.57 89.91
CA CYS A 77 19.72 19.69 91.02
C CYS A 77 20.00 18.22 90.67
N SER A 78 21.00 17.65 91.33
CA SER A 78 21.25 16.21 91.43
C SER A 78 21.17 15.77 92.89
N ARG A 79 21.15 14.46 93.19
CA ARG A 79 21.22 13.93 94.57
C ARG A 79 22.42 14.48 95.36
N ARG A 80 23.42 14.97 94.65
CA ARG A 80 24.67 15.52 95.19
C ARG A 80 24.61 17.03 95.43
N THR A 81 23.65 17.77 94.86
CA THR A 81 23.54 19.23 95.01
C THR A 81 23.34 19.67 96.46
N PRO A 82 22.46 19.03 97.29
CA PRO A 82 22.27 19.44 98.69
C PRO A 82 23.48 19.22 99.59
N LEU A 83 24.47 18.44 99.14
CA LEU A 83 25.71 18.20 99.88
C LEU A 83 26.76 19.32 99.64
N SER A 84 26.51 20.25 98.72
CA SER A 84 27.40 21.38 98.44
C SER A 84 27.05 22.58 99.34
N PRO A 85 27.91 22.98 100.30
CA PRO A 85 27.66 24.16 101.13
C PRO A 85 27.52 25.43 100.30
N TRP A 86 28.23 25.50 99.17
CA TRP A 86 28.19 26.64 98.25
C TRP A 86 26.83 26.76 97.56
N CYS A 87 26.32 25.70 96.92
CA CYS A 87 25.00 25.77 96.25
C CYS A 87 23.88 26.09 97.24
N ARG A 88 23.97 25.59 98.49
CA ARG A 88 23.01 25.92 99.54
C ARG A 88 23.07 27.40 99.90
N ARG A 89 24.27 27.93 100.14
CA ARG A 89 24.49 29.35 100.46
C ARG A 89 24.03 30.26 99.32
N GLU A 90 24.29 29.91 98.07
CA GLU A 90 23.85 30.69 96.91
C GLU A 90 22.31 30.76 96.82
N VAL A 91 21.62 29.64 97.06
CA VAL A 91 20.15 29.59 97.11
C VAL A 91 19.61 30.39 98.29
N GLU A 92 20.20 30.24 99.47
CA GLU A 92 19.83 30.99 100.67
C GLU A 92 19.98 32.50 100.46
N TYR A 93 21.16 32.92 100.01
CA TYR A 93 21.46 34.33 99.73
C TYR A 93 20.54 34.91 98.67
N PHE A 94 20.32 34.20 97.56
CA PHE A 94 19.41 34.68 96.51
C PHE A 94 17.98 34.86 97.03
N ARG A 95 17.51 34.03 97.97
CA ARG A 95 16.19 34.19 98.61
C ARG A 95 16.11 35.42 99.52
N GLU A 96 17.22 35.88 100.08
CA GLU A 96 17.26 37.12 100.87
C GLU A 96 17.15 38.34 99.95
N VAL A 97 17.78 38.30 98.77
CA VAL A 97 17.84 39.46 97.85
C VAL A 97 16.76 39.47 96.76
N ARG A 98 16.07 38.34 96.50
CA ARG A 98 15.08 38.16 95.41
C ARG A 98 13.91 37.26 95.83
N ASP A 99 12.78 37.39 95.12
CA ASP A 99 11.61 36.50 95.33
C ASP A 99 11.96 35.06 94.92
N PRO A 100 11.61 34.04 95.73
CA PRO A 100 11.83 32.64 95.39
C PRO A 100 11.25 32.22 94.03
N SER A 101 10.20 32.87 93.50
CA SER A 101 9.65 32.57 92.17
C SER A 101 10.63 32.78 91.02
N ASN A 102 11.74 33.48 91.27
CA ASN A 102 12.80 33.71 90.29
C ASN A 102 13.87 32.60 90.32
N ILE A 103 13.64 31.53 91.07
CA ILE A 103 14.50 30.35 91.10
C ILE A 103 13.94 29.27 90.16
N ILE A 104 14.76 28.82 89.20
CA ILE A 104 14.42 27.78 88.24
C ILE A 104 15.24 26.53 88.57
N ALA A 105 14.59 25.51 89.12
CA ALA A 105 15.25 24.24 89.39
C ALA A 105 15.34 23.40 88.09
N VAL A 106 16.51 22.83 87.82
CA VAL A 106 16.74 21.89 86.71
C VAL A 106 17.07 20.54 87.31
N LEU A 107 16.14 19.59 87.24
CA LEU A 107 16.29 18.27 87.85
C LEU A 107 17.06 17.34 86.90
N LEU A 108 18.28 17.00 87.30
CA LEU A 108 19.21 16.17 86.52
C LEU A 108 19.27 14.73 87.01
N GLU A 109 19.04 14.50 88.29
CA GLU A 109 19.13 13.20 88.96
C GLU A 109 18.31 13.21 90.24
N GLY A 110 17.75 12.06 90.64
CA GLY A 110 16.97 11.91 91.89
C GLY A 110 15.60 12.58 91.83
N GLU A 111 14.83 12.43 92.91
CA GLU A 111 13.56 13.16 93.08
C GLU A 111 13.82 14.55 93.72
N PRO A 112 12.87 15.51 93.60
CA PRO A 112 13.00 16.83 94.22
C PRO A 112 13.32 16.76 95.73
N GLU A 113 12.71 15.82 96.46
CA GLU A 113 12.97 15.58 97.89
C GLU A 113 14.36 14.99 98.20
N GLU A 114 15.13 14.58 97.20
CA GLU A 114 16.50 14.11 97.39
C GLU A 114 17.52 15.12 96.89
N SER A 115 17.13 15.89 95.87
CA SER A 115 18.07 16.59 95.00
C SER A 115 18.04 18.11 95.16
N PHE A 116 16.96 18.64 95.73
CA PHE A 116 16.85 20.08 95.98
C PHE A 116 17.52 20.42 97.32
N PRO A 117 18.32 21.52 97.40
CA PRO A 117 18.74 22.07 98.69
C PRO A 117 17.52 22.26 99.63
N PRO A 118 17.63 22.01 100.95
CA PRO A 118 16.53 22.25 101.90
C PRO A 118 15.95 23.67 101.79
N GLU A 119 16.80 24.65 101.49
CA GLU A 119 16.45 26.05 101.28
C GLU A 119 15.54 26.25 100.06
N LEU A 120 15.53 25.32 99.11
CA LEU A 120 14.63 25.35 97.94
C LEU A 120 13.31 24.60 98.20
N ARG A 121 13.20 23.83 99.30
CA ARG A 121 12.01 23.02 99.64
C ARG A 121 11.01 23.74 100.55
N ASP A 122 11.48 24.62 101.43
CA ASP A 122 10.65 25.30 102.45
C ASP A 122 10.20 26.71 102.03
N VAL A 123 9.45 26.83 100.94
CA VAL A 123 8.81 28.10 100.54
C VAL A 123 7.31 28.04 100.88
N ARG A 124 6.89 28.80 101.90
CA ARG A 124 5.51 28.90 102.36
C ARG A 124 4.93 30.27 102.00
N LYS A 125 3.81 30.33 101.28
CA LYS A 125 3.04 31.57 101.09
C LYS A 125 1.74 31.50 101.89
N LEU A 126 1.46 32.57 102.65
CA LEU A 126 0.19 32.77 103.35
C LEU A 126 -0.83 33.29 102.34
N VAL A 127 -1.81 32.46 101.97
CA VAL A 127 -2.89 32.86 101.04
C VAL A 127 -4.17 33.07 101.83
N ARG A 128 -4.83 34.22 101.64
CA ARG A 128 -6.14 34.51 102.24
C ARG A 128 -7.24 33.93 101.36
N THR A 129 -8.01 33.00 101.91
CA THR A 129 -9.19 32.43 101.24
C THR A 129 -10.37 33.40 101.34
N PRO A 130 -11.28 33.49 100.34
CA PRO A 130 -12.45 34.36 100.40
C PRO A 130 -13.35 33.88 101.55
N GLY A 131 -13.30 34.57 102.69
CA GLY A 131 -13.81 34.10 103.98
C GLY A 131 -12.95 34.54 105.17
N GLY A 132 -11.76 35.09 104.92
CA GLY A 132 -10.95 35.79 105.93
C GLY A 132 -10.04 34.88 106.78
N ALA A 133 -10.12 33.55 106.62
CA ALA A 133 -9.14 32.63 107.17
C ALA A 133 -7.86 32.64 106.33
N VAL A 134 -6.70 32.79 106.99
CA VAL A 134 -5.37 32.71 106.38
C VAL A 134 -4.93 31.25 106.40
N GLN A 135 -4.65 30.67 105.24
CA GLN A 135 -4.20 29.28 105.13
C GLN A 135 -2.79 29.23 104.53
N GLU A 136 -1.87 28.55 105.22
CA GLU A 136 -0.52 28.26 104.70
C GLU A 136 -0.62 27.21 103.59
N ARG A 137 -0.13 27.55 102.39
CA ARG A 137 0.03 26.59 101.28
C ARG A 137 1.51 26.47 100.93
N ARG A 138 2.01 25.23 100.87
CA ARG A 138 3.32 24.91 100.30
C ARG A 138 3.20 25.00 98.77
N ASP A 139 4.02 25.81 98.13
CA ASP A 139 4.13 25.84 96.67
C ASP A 139 5.24 24.86 96.25
N GLU A 140 4.91 23.91 95.37
CA GLU A 140 5.89 23.00 94.76
C GLU A 140 6.59 23.71 93.59
N PHE A 141 7.92 23.81 93.64
CA PHE A 141 8.71 24.37 92.55
C PHE A 141 8.64 23.49 91.31
N LEU A 142 8.16 24.03 90.19
CA LEU A 142 8.16 23.35 88.89
C LEU A 142 9.59 23.28 88.34
N ALA A 143 10.13 22.06 88.29
CA ALA A 143 11.49 21.80 87.80
C ALA A 143 11.50 21.50 86.29
N ALA A 144 12.53 21.99 85.59
CA ALA A 144 12.87 21.52 84.26
C ALA A 144 13.53 20.14 84.36
N ASP A 145 12.80 19.07 84.03
CA ASP A 145 13.26 17.68 84.18
C ASP A 145 14.06 17.22 82.95
N VAL A 146 15.38 17.11 83.12
CA VAL A 146 16.32 16.66 82.09
C VAL A 146 16.84 15.23 82.33
N ARG A 147 16.16 14.46 83.19
CA ARG A 147 16.49 13.06 83.48
C ARG A 147 16.10 12.16 82.29
N PRO A 148 17.03 11.40 81.71
CA PRO A 148 16.72 10.36 80.74
C PRO A 148 15.95 9.21 81.41
N ASP A 149 15.21 8.41 80.64
CA ASP A 149 14.36 7.32 81.17
C ASP A 149 15.12 6.37 82.14
N ARG A 150 16.40 6.09 81.87
CA ARG A 150 17.25 5.26 82.73
C ARG A 150 17.57 5.90 84.10
N VAL A 151 17.62 7.22 84.17
CA VAL A 151 17.88 7.97 85.41
C VAL A 151 16.59 8.13 86.23
N ARG A 152 15.43 8.07 85.58
CA ARG A 152 14.11 8.07 86.23
C ARG A 152 13.70 6.71 86.79
N ALA A 153 14.36 5.62 86.37
CA ALA A 153 13.99 4.27 86.79
C ALA A 153 14.32 4.04 88.28
N GLU A 154 13.37 3.45 89.02
CA GLU A 154 13.56 2.97 90.39
C GLU A 154 14.70 1.93 90.40
N GLY A 155 15.85 2.29 90.99
CA GLY A 155 17.07 1.48 90.97
C GLY A 155 18.25 2.08 90.20
N PHE A 156 18.16 3.31 89.70
CA PHE A 156 19.33 4.02 89.20
C PHE A 156 20.36 4.23 90.35
N PRO A 157 21.60 3.72 90.22
CA PRO A 157 22.59 3.76 91.31
C PRO A 157 23.07 5.18 91.63
N GLY A 158 22.80 6.12 90.73
CA GLY A 158 23.20 7.51 90.83
C GLY A 158 24.38 7.85 89.93
N TYR A 159 24.57 9.14 89.62
CA TYR A 159 25.66 9.57 88.75
C TYR A 159 27.05 9.35 89.38
N GLU A 160 27.15 9.25 90.70
CA GLU A 160 28.39 8.96 91.42
C GLU A 160 28.99 7.60 91.03
N GLU A 161 28.16 6.55 90.91
CA GLU A 161 28.63 5.24 90.45
C GLU A 161 28.86 5.22 88.94
N VAL A 162 28.00 5.88 88.17
CA VAL A 162 28.10 5.93 86.70
C VAL A 162 29.33 6.72 86.24
N GLU A 163 29.85 7.64 87.06
CA GLU A 163 31.08 8.39 86.78
C GLU A 163 32.31 7.48 86.65
N ARG A 164 32.28 6.28 87.25
CA ARG A 164 33.33 5.25 87.09
C ARG A 164 33.36 4.61 85.69
N ASP A 165 32.28 4.73 84.89
CA ASP A 165 32.23 4.34 83.48
C ASP A 165 32.03 5.56 82.56
N PRO A 166 33.12 6.11 81.99
CA PRO A 166 33.07 7.30 81.14
C PRO A 166 32.18 7.16 79.90
N ARG A 167 31.97 5.94 79.37
CA ARG A 167 31.12 5.73 78.19
C ARG A 167 29.64 5.82 78.55
N ALA A 168 29.25 5.17 79.65
CA ALA A 168 27.88 5.23 80.16
C ALA A 168 27.50 6.65 80.56
N LEU A 169 28.38 7.37 81.26
CA LEU A 169 28.17 8.77 81.65
C LEU A 169 27.97 9.67 80.43
N ARG A 170 28.85 9.57 79.42
CA ARG A 170 28.72 10.36 78.17
C ARG A 170 27.42 10.06 77.44
N ALA A 171 26.98 8.81 77.42
CA ALA A 171 25.72 8.42 76.77
C ALA A 171 24.50 9.01 77.49
N LEU A 172 24.46 8.97 78.83
CA LEU A 172 23.38 9.58 79.61
C LEU A 172 23.39 11.10 79.51
N ARG A 173 24.56 11.74 79.66
CA ARG A 173 24.72 13.19 79.48
C ARG A 173 24.21 13.64 78.10
N ARG A 174 24.57 12.93 77.02
CA ARG A 174 24.07 13.26 75.66
C ARG A 174 22.56 13.19 75.57
N LYS A 175 21.92 12.23 76.25
CA LYS A 175 20.45 12.14 76.31
C LYS A 175 19.85 13.28 77.13
N SER A 176 20.41 13.63 78.28
CA SER A 176 20.00 14.79 79.08
C SER A 176 20.12 16.10 78.30
N ALA A 177 21.26 16.34 77.65
CA ALA A 177 21.46 17.52 76.81
C ALA A 177 20.50 17.56 75.60
N ALA A 178 20.14 16.39 75.05
CA ALA A 178 19.15 16.32 73.98
C ALA A 178 17.72 16.64 74.46
N LEU A 179 17.34 16.20 75.67
CA LEU A 179 16.07 16.58 76.30
C LEU A 179 16.03 18.07 76.59
N LEU A 180 17.09 18.60 77.22
CA LEU A 180 17.26 20.02 77.47
C LEU A 180 17.08 20.84 76.19
N LYS A 181 17.80 20.51 75.11
CA LYS A 181 17.75 21.27 73.86
C LYS A 181 16.40 21.18 73.12
N ARG A 182 15.68 20.06 73.22
CA ARG A 182 14.45 19.84 72.46
C ARG A 182 13.20 20.35 73.16
N THR A 183 13.11 20.19 74.48
CA THR A 183 11.89 20.45 75.23
C THR A 183 12.14 21.45 76.37
N GLU A 184 13.03 21.14 77.29
CA GLU A 184 13.08 21.84 78.58
C GLU A 184 13.69 23.24 78.49
N ILE A 185 14.58 23.52 77.54
CA ILE A 185 15.13 24.87 77.34
C ILE A 185 14.00 25.89 77.09
N ASN A 186 12.95 25.48 76.38
CA ASN A 186 11.80 26.37 76.13
C ASN A 186 11.02 26.64 77.43
N ARG A 187 11.04 25.75 78.43
CA ARG A 187 10.44 26.00 79.75
C ARG A 187 11.27 26.97 80.56
N ILE A 188 12.59 26.78 80.58
CA ILE A 188 13.53 27.70 81.24
C ILE A 188 13.38 29.11 80.65
N MET A 189 13.40 29.21 79.32
CA MET A 189 13.22 30.50 78.62
C MET A 189 11.81 31.06 78.77
N ALA A 190 10.77 30.23 78.83
CA ALA A 190 9.42 30.68 79.11
C ALA A 190 9.35 31.41 80.46
N THR A 191 9.98 30.86 81.50
CA THR A 191 10.05 31.49 82.83
C THR A 191 10.85 32.79 82.82
N ILE A 192 12.06 32.79 82.21
CA ILE A 192 12.90 33.99 82.12
C ILE A 192 12.20 35.12 81.33
N LEU A 193 11.43 34.76 80.30
CA LEU A 193 10.70 35.71 79.46
C LEU A 193 9.31 36.07 80.00
N GLY A 194 8.81 35.38 81.03
CA GLY A 194 7.48 35.58 81.59
C GLY A 194 6.32 35.17 80.67
N VAL A 195 6.50 34.16 79.81
CA VAL A 195 5.49 33.72 78.81
C VAL A 195 5.14 32.23 78.95
N SER A 196 3.98 31.80 78.44
CA SER A 196 3.54 30.40 78.53
C SER A 196 4.34 29.47 77.61
N TYR A 197 4.71 28.27 78.10
CA TYR A 197 5.46 27.25 77.34
C TYR A 197 4.78 26.83 76.02
N GLY A 198 3.44 26.84 75.98
CA GLY A 198 2.67 26.46 74.79
C GLY A 198 2.90 27.40 73.59
N ASP A 199 3.09 28.69 73.86
CA ASP A 199 3.21 29.72 72.82
C ASP A 199 4.53 29.61 72.05
N ILE A 200 5.59 29.13 72.71
CA ILE A 200 6.91 28.93 72.09
C ILE A 200 6.93 27.67 71.21
N THR A 201 6.23 26.60 71.60
CA THR A 201 6.29 25.28 70.94
C THR A 201 5.29 25.11 69.78
N GLN A 202 4.11 25.74 69.85
CA GLN A 202 3.01 25.51 68.90
C GLN A 202 3.30 26.01 67.47
N ARG A 203 4.18 27.01 67.25
CA ARG A 203 4.39 27.63 65.92
C ARG A 203 5.70 27.26 65.20
N GLN A 204 6.57 26.45 65.81
CA GLN A 204 7.69 25.84 65.07
C GLN A 204 7.25 24.69 64.16
N ARG A 205 6.11 24.02 64.46
CA ARG A 205 5.48 22.99 63.59
C ARG A 205 4.93 23.56 62.28
N GLU A 206 4.37 24.77 62.30
CA GLU A 206 3.81 25.43 61.10
C GLU A 206 4.87 25.67 60.00
N ARG A 207 6.13 25.95 60.36
CA ARG A 207 7.21 26.16 59.38
C ARG A 207 7.62 24.88 58.65
N LYS A 208 7.51 23.71 59.29
CA LYS A 208 7.77 22.41 58.64
C LYS A 208 6.63 22.03 57.69
N MET A 209 5.38 22.28 58.08
CA MET A 209 4.21 21.96 57.26
C MET A 209 4.12 22.83 55.99
N ARG A 210 4.44 24.14 56.08
CA ARG A 210 4.48 25.02 54.89
C ARG A 210 5.58 24.64 53.90
N ARG A 211 6.75 24.18 54.36
CA ARG A 211 7.82 23.69 53.46
C ARG A 211 7.47 22.35 52.82
N ALA A 212 6.80 21.45 53.54
CA ALA A 212 6.32 20.18 52.99
C ALA A 212 5.22 20.38 51.92
N MET A 213 4.26 21.28 52.15
CA MET A 213 3.20 21.58 51.16
C MET A 213 3.78 22.20 49.87
N ALA A 214 4.77 23.09 49.97
CA ALA A 214 5.43 23.66 48.79
C ALA A 214 6.13 22.58 47.94
N LEU A 215 6.77 21.59 48.57
CA LEU A 215 7.42 20.49 47.86
C LEU A 215 6.40 19.60 47.12
N VAL A 216 5.26 19.29 47.76
CA VAL A 216 4.18 18.50 47.14
C VAL A 216 3.56 19.22 45.95
N SER A 217 3.36 20.54 46.03
CA SER A 217 2.85 21.32 44.88
C SER A 217 3.80 21.32 43.68
N VAL A 218 5.12 21.35 43.91
CA VAL A 218 6.11 21.26 42.81
C VAL A 218 6.09 19.88 42.17
N VAL A 219 6.03 18.81 42.98
CA VAL A 219 5.94 17.43 42.46
C VAL A 219 4.64 17.21 41.67
N ALA A 220 3.50 17.73 42.15
CA ALA A 220 2.23 17.64 41.43
C ALA A 220 2.26 18.40 40.09
N LEU A 221 2.89 19.58 40.05
CA LEU A 221 3.04 20.35 38.81
C LEU A 221 3.92 19.60 37.80
N VAL A 222 5.04 19.02 38.25
CA VAL A 222 5.94 18.22 37.41
C VAL A 222 5.22 16.98 36.88
N LEU A 223 4.46 16.27 37.71
CA LEU A 223 3.66 15.12 37.30
C LEU A 223 2.56 15.49 36.29
N GLY A 224 1.91 16.65 36.46
CA GLY A 224 0.91 17.15 35.50
C GLY A 224 1.53 17.47 34.14
N VAL A 225 2.67 18.16 34.12
CA VAL A 225 3.42 18.43 32.88
C VAL A 225 3.90 17.13 32.23
N PHE A 226 4.36 16.16 33.01
CA PHE A 226 4.74 14.84 32.50
C PHE A 226 3.54 14.07 31.92
N ALA A 227 2.40 14.02 32.61
CA ALA A 227 1.20 13.34 32.11
C ALA A 227 0.68 13.96 30.80
N THR A 228 0.70 15.30 30.70
CA THR A 228 0.30 16.01 29.48
C THR A 228 1.26 15.76 28.32
N THR A 229 2.57 15.74 28.55
CA THR A 229 3.55 15.44 27.49
C THR A 229 3.48 13.99 27.04
N VAL A 230 3.32 13.03 27.96
CA VAL A 230 3.11 11.61 27.64
C VAL A 230 1.82 11.42 26.85
N THR A 231 0.72 12.05 27.25
CA THR A 231 -0.55 11.98 26.51
C THR A 231 -0.41 12.59 25.11
N ALA A 232 0.28 13.73 24.98
CA ALA A 232 0.55 14.35 23.69
C ALA A 232 1.45 13.46 22.80
N MET A 233 2.48 12.82 23.38
CA MET A 233 3.34 11.86 22.67
C MET A 233 2.55 10.62 22.25
N TRP A 234 1.66 10.10 23.10
CA TRP A 234 0.82 8.95 22.79
C TRP A 234 -0.17 9.27 21.66
N VAL A 235 -0.86 10.41 21.70
CA VAL A 235 -1.73 10.88 20.62
C VAL A 235 -0.93 11.12 19.33
N LYS A 236 0.26 11.72 19.43
CA LYS A 236 1.16 11.90 18.29
C LYS A 236 1.62 10.55 17.72
N SER A 237 1.90 9.57 18.58
CA SER A 237 2.30 8.21 18.20
C SER A 237 1.18 7.51 17.43
N MET A 238 -0.05 7.51 17.95
CA MET A 238 -1.21 6.92 17.23
C MET A 238 -1.46 7.61 15.89
N ARG A 239 -1.41 8.95 15.84
CA ARG A 239 -1.51 9.68 14.56
C ARG A 239 -0.35 9.37 13.61
N SER A 240 0.83 9.05 14.14
CA SER A 240 1.98 8.67 13.31
C SER A 240 1.83 7.26 12.76
N GLU A 241 1.25 6.35 13.53
CA GLU A 241 0.95 4.98 13.13
C GLU A 241 -0.15 4.93 12.08
N GLU A 242 -1.25 5.67 12.27
CA GLU A 242 -2.30 5.83 11.25
C GLU A 242 -1.74 6.38 9.93
N LYS A 243 -0.90 7.42 10.00
CA LYS A 243 -0.24 8.00 8.82
C LYS A 243 0.78 7.06 8.18
N ALA A 244 1.48 6.24 8.98
CA ALA A 244 2.41 5.25 8.48
C ALA A 244 1.65 4.12 7.76
N ASN A 245 0.55 3.63 8.34
CA ASN A 245 -0.31 2.62 7.74
C ASN A 245 -0.96 3.14 6.46
N GLU A 246 -1.47 4.37 6.47
CA GLU A 246 -2.00 5.04 5.28
C GLU A 246 -0.95 5.15 4.17
N ARG A 247 0.27 5.58 4.50
CA ARG A 247 1.38 5.65 3.54
C ARG A 247 1.77 4.27 3.02
N ASN A 248 1.85 3.26 3.89
CA ASN A 248 2.20 1.90 3.50
C ASN A 248 1.14 1.30 2.57
N ALA A 249 -0.14 1.49 2.86
CA ALA A 249 -1.25 1.07 2.01
C ALA A 249 -1.19 1.77 0.64
N ALA A 250 -0.93 3.08 0.62
CA ALA A 250 -0.80 3.85 -0.63
C ALA A 250 0.44 3.42 -1.47
N ILE A 251 1.59 3.17 -0.83
CA ILE A 251 2.79 2.65 -1.51
C ILE A 251 2.50 1.27 -2.10
N THR A 252 1.87 0.39 -1.32
CA THR A 252 1.49 -0.96 -1.78
C THR A 252 0.51 -0.89 -2.95
N MET A 253 -0.46 0.03 -2.92
CA MET A 253 -1.38 0.28 -4.04
C MET A 253 -0.65 0.79 -5.29
N SER A 254 0.33 1.69 -5.12
CA SER A 254 1.17 2.17 -6.22
C SER A 254 2.03 1.06 -6.83
N LEU A 255 2.58 0.17 -6.00
CA LEU A 255 3.27 -1.04 -6.45
C LEU A 255 2.33 -1.98 -7.21
N ALA A 256 1.07 -2.09 -6.81
CA ALA A 256 0.05 -2.85 -7.54
C ALA A 256 -0.18 -2.27 -8.94
N THR A 257 -0.40 -0.95 -9.04
CA THR A 257 -0.56 -0.26 -10.33
C THR A 257 0.67 -0.44 -11.21
N LYS A 258 1.87 -0.35 -10.63
CA LYS A 258 3.13 -0.60 -11.35
C LYS A 258 3.24 -2.06 -11.82
N ALA A 259 2.89 -3.06 -11.00
CA ALA A 259 2.93 -4.46 -11.40
C ALA A 259 1.98 -4.76 -12.57
N ILE A 260 0.76 -4.18 -12.56
CA ILE A 260 -0.19 -4.27 -13.69
C ILE A 260 0.41 -3.62 -14.94
N ALA A 261 1.06 -2.47 -14.76
CA ALA A 261 1.70 -1.73 -15.84
C ALA A 261 2.87 -2.51 -16.45
N ASP A 262 3.69 -3.17 -15.63
CA ASP A 262 4.82 -4.00 -16.04
C ASP A 262 4.38 -5.36 -16.63
N GLY A 263 3.08 -5.70 -16.57
CA GLY A 263 2.49 -6.90 -17.18
C GLY A 263 2.20 -8.05 -16.20
N ASP A 264 2.65 -7.98 -14.95
CA ASP A 264 2.31 -8.93 -13.89
C ASP A 264 0.99 -8.54 -13.20
N ARG A 265 -0.10 -8.76 -13.94
CA ARG A 265 -1.46 -8.44 -13.50
C ARG A 265 -1.89 -9.24 -12.28
N LEU A 266 -1.45 -10.51 -12.17
CA LEU A 266 -1.75 -11.35 -11.00
C LEU A 266 -1.10 -10.79 -9.73
N LEU A 267 0.17 -10.38 -9.80
CA LEU A 267 0.83 -9.70 -8.68
C LEU A 267 0.15 -8.36 -8.35
N GLY A 268 -0.27 -7.63 -9.38
CA GLY A 268 -1.10 -6.44 -9.25
C GLY A 268 -2.36 -6.65 -8.40
N ILE A 269 -3.12 -7.71 -8.68
CA ILE A 269 -4.31 -8.08 -7.88
C ILE A 269 -3.91 -8.36 -6.42
N LEU A 270 -2.84 -9.12 -6.20
CA LEU A 270 -2.39 -9.48 -4.85
C LEU A 270 -1.95 -8.27 -4.03
N TYR A 271 -1.17 -7.35 -4.61
CA TYR A 271 -0.77 -6.11 -3.96
C TYR A 271 -1.96 -5.18 -3.71
N SER A 272 -2.89 -5.08 -4.66
CA SER A 272 -4.14 -4.36 -4.47
C SER A 272 -4.92 -4.88 -3.26
N ARG A 273 -5.02 -6.21 -3.12
CA ARG A 273 -5.68 -6.85 -1.96
C ARG A 273 -4.93 -6.62 -0.66
N ALA A 274 -3.61 -6.74 -0.67
CA ALA A 274 -2.78 -6.46 0.50
C ALA A 274 -2.94 -5.01 0.96
N ALA A 275 -2.89 -4.05 0.03
CA ALA A 275 -3.13 -2.64 0.31
C ALA A 275 -4.51 -2.38 0.92
N MET A 276 -5.57 -2.98 0.36
CA MET A 276 -6.92 -2.82 0.91
C MET A 276 -7.12 -3.53 2.25
N SER A 277 -6.46 -4.66 2.49
CA SER A 277 -6.51 -5.34 3.78
C SER A 277 -5.86 -4.52 4.90
N ALA A 278 -4.88 -3.68 4.56
CA ALA A 278 -4.22 -2.76 5.48
C ALA A 278 -4.96 -1.42 5.64
N ALA A 279 -5.98 -1.14 4.81
CA ALA A 279 -6.73 0.11 4.84
C ALA A 279 -7.92 0.05 5.83
N ASP A 280 -7.98 1.00 6.76
CA ASP A 280 -9.06 1.13 7.74
C ASP A 280 -10.12 2.15 7.24
N ARG A 281 -11.42 1.88 7.49
CA ARG A 281 -12.52 2.78 7.08
C ARG A 281 -12.48 4.16 7.73
N SER A 282 -11.78 4.31 8.85
CA SER A 282 -11.54 5.58 9.53
C SER A 282 -10.48 6.45 8.83
N MET A 283 -9.66 5.89 7.93
CA MET A 283 -8.67 6.63 7.16
C MET A 283 -9.36 7.59 6.18
N GLY A 284 -8.94 8.86 6.17
CA GLY A 284 -9.47 9.87 5.23
C GLY A 284 -9.24 9.53 3.75
N SER A 285 -8.24 8.69 3.44
CA SER A 285 -7.95 8.20 2.09
C SER A 285 -8.62 6.87 1.75
N TYR A 286 -9.39 6.25 2.65
CA TYR A 286 -10.00 4.93 2.41
C TYR A 286 -10.81 4.89 1.11
N SER A 287 -11.66 5.89 0.85
CA SER A 287 -12.45 5.96 -0.39
C SER A 287 -11.59 6.10 -1.64
N ARG A 288 -10.45 6.79 -1.54
CA ARG A 288 -9.49 6.89 -2.63
C ARG A 288 -8.79 5.55 -2.89
N LEU A 289 -8.29 4.89 -1.84
CA LEU A 289 -7.65 3.58 -1.93
C LEU A 289 -8.62 2.53 -2.48
N GLN A 290 -9.87 2.55 -2.03
CA GLN A 290 -10.94 1.69 -2.57
C GLN A 290 -11.20 1.98 -4.05
N GLY A 291 -11.16 3.25 -4.46
CA GLY A 291 -11.18 3.69 -5.85
C GLY A 291 -10.07 3.06 -6.69
N GLU A 292 -8.83 3.25 -6.25
CA GLU A 292 -7.63 2.74 -6.92
C GLU A 292 -7.62 1.19 -6.95
N TYR A 293 -8.10 0.54 -5.89
CA TYR A 293 -8.25 -0.91 -5.81
C TYR A 293 -9.13 -1.49 -6.93
N TYR A 294 -10.35 -0.97 -7.09
CA TYR A 294 -11.26 -1.48 -8.14
C TYR A 294 -10.80 -1.09 -9.54
N SER A 295 -10.14 0.07 -9.69
CA SER A 295 -9.48 0.44 -10.94
C SER A 295 -8.39 -0.56 -11.31
N ASN A 296 -7.55 -0.94 -10.34
CA ASN A 296 -6.51 -1.96 -10.52
C ASN A 296 -7.11 -3.33 -10.82
N LEU A 297 -8.17 -3.77 -10.13
CA LEU A 297 -8.85 -5.04 -10.46
C LEU A 297 -9.41 -5.03 -11.88
N SER A 298 -10.05 -3.94 -12.28
CA SER A 298 -10.59 -3.75 -13.63
C SER A 298 -9.49 -3.80 -14.68
N ALA A 299 -8.37 -3.11 -14.46
CA ALA A 299 -7.23 -3.18 -15.34
C ALA A 299 -6.65 -4.61 -15.38
N ALA A 300 -6.44 -5.26 -14.25
CA ALA A 300 -5.81 -6.58 -14.18
C ALA A 300 -6.68 -7.70 -14.79
N THR A 301 -8.00 -7.61 -14.70
CA THR A 301 -8.93 -8.69 -15.08
C THR A 301 -9.64 -8.49 -16.40
N LEU A 302 -9.77 -7.24 -16.89
CA LEU A 302 -10.43 -6.90 -18.15
C LEU A 302 -9.40 -6.39 -19.15
N TYR A 303 -8.92 -7.31 -19.98
CA TYR A 303 -7.87 -7.05 -20.96
C TYR A 303 -8.23 -7.62 -22.33
N GLU A 304 -7.63 -7.02 -23.37
CA GLU A 304 -7.75 -7.45 -24.76
C GLU A 304 -6.90 -8.71 -25.04
N ASP A 305 -7.06 -9.29 -26.22
CA ASP A 305 -6.25 -10.42 -26.69
C ASP A 305 -4.74 -10.11 -26.61
N TYR A 306 -3.95 -11.15 -26.36
CA TYR A 306 -2.47 -11.08 -26.31
C TYR A 306 -1.89 -10.18 -25.22
N THR A 307 -2.58 -10.11 -24.08
CA THR A 307 -2.13 -9.31 -22.94
C THR A 307 -1.24 -10.14 -21.98
N PRO A 308 -0.07 -9.62 -21.55
CA PRO A 308 0.71 -10.19 -20.46
C PRO A 308 -0.10 -10.19 -19.17
N THR A 309 -0.07 -11.31 -18.46
CA THR A 309 -0.85 -11.50 -17.22
C THR A 309 -0.01 -11.92 -16.04
N LEU A 310 1.12 -12.56 -16.29
CA LEU A 310 1.96 -13.17 -15.26
C LEU A 310 3.42 -13.09 -15.70
N GLU A 311 4.28 -12.73 -14.77
CA GLU A 311 5.73 -12.78 -14.91
C GLU A 311 6.28 -13.82 -13.93
N ILE A 312 7.00 -14.81 -14.45
CA ILE A 312 7.68 -15.84 -13.65
C ILE A 312 9.16 -15.48 -13.62
N LYS A 313 9.64 -15.08 -12.45
CA LYS A 313 11.05 -14.78 -12.21
C LYS A 313 11.77 -16.07 -11.89
N THR A 314 12.60 -16.51 -12.82
CA THR A 314 13.42 -17.71 -12.64
C THR A 314 14.83 -17.29 -12.24
N ASP A 315 15.56 -18.21 -11.63
CA ASP A 315 16.98 -18.05 -11.35
C ASP A 315 17.86 -18.69 -12.45
N SER A 316 17.27 -19.08 -13.59
CA SER A 316 17.92 -19.90 -14.62
C SER A 316 19.14 -19.22 -15.22
N GLY A 317 20.27 -19.93 -15.25
CA GLY A 317 21.42 -19.58 -16.09
C GLY A 317 21.30 -20.10 -17.53
N VAL A 318 20.31 -20.95 -17.80
CA VAL A 318 20.11 -21.59 -19.11
C VAL A 318 18.96 -20.89 -19.83
N PRO A 319 19.17 -20.35 -21.05
CA PRO A 319 18.15 -19.65 -21.81
C PRO A 319 17.21 -20.64 -22.52
N SER A 320 16.67 -21.60 -21.79
CA SER A 320 15.64 -22.52 -22.30
C SER A 320 14.64 -22.91 -21.21
N PHE A 321 13.44 -23.27 -21.64
CA PHE A 321 12.42 -23.85 -20.77
C PHE A 321 11.65 -24.97 -21.49
N GLY A 322 11.04 -25.84 -20.70
CA GLY A 322 10.12 -26.87 -21.17
C GLY A 322 8.69 -26.64 -20.70
N GLN A 323 7.73 -27.23 -21.40
CA GLN A 323 6.31 -27.22 -21.09
C GLN A 323 5.68 -28.62 -21.10
N SER A 324 4.84 -28.88 -20.10
CA SER A 324 4.03 -30.10 -20.02
C SER A 324 2.97 -30.19 -21.13
N ALA A 325 2.52 -31.41 -21.46
CA ALA A 325 1.50 -31.65 -22.47
C ALA A 325 0.19 -30.89 -22.23
N SER A 326 -0.18 -30.67 -20.96
CA SER A 326 -1.38 -29.91 -20.58
C SER A 326 -1.19 -28.39 -20.68
N GLY A 327 0.05 -27.92 -20.82
CA GLY A 327 0.43 -26.53 -20.69
C GLY A 327 0.30 -25.95 -19.28
N GLY A 328 0.06 -26.80 -18.27
CA GLY A 328 -0.16 -26.40 -16.87
C GLY A 328 1.13 -26.27 -16.05
N GLU A 329 2.18 -26.99 -16.42
CA GLU A 329 3.51 -26.90 -15.81
C GLU A 329 4.56 -26.42 -16.83
N LEU A 330 5.54 -25.65 -16.34
CA LEU A 330 6.77 -25.28 -17.03
C LEU A 330 7.98 -25.80 -16.24
N VAL A 331 9.10 -26.03 -16.90
CA VAL A 331 10.37 -26.38 -16.25
C VAL A 331 11.48 -25.42 -16.69
N THR A 332 12.29 -24.99 -15.73
CA THR A 332 13.52 -24.23 -15.99
C THR A 332 14.69 -24.86 -15.26
N ALA A 333 15.90 -24.59 -15.75
CA ALA A 333 17.10 -24.84 -14.96
C ALA A 333 17.20 -23.81 -13.83
N GLY A 334 17.79 -24.18 -12.70
CA GLY A 334 18.26 -23.21 -11.72
C GLY A 334 19.66 -22.71 -12.07
N ARG A 335 20.15 -21.72 -11.33
CA ARG A 335 21.56 -21.28 -11.42
C ARG A 335 22.53 -22.35 -10.89
N ASP A 336 22.03 -23.15 -9.96
CA ASP A 336 22.72 -24.32 -9.39
C ASP A 336 22.35 -25.60 -10.16
N ALA A 337 22.91 -26.73 -9.75
CA ALA A 337 22.56 -28.05 -10.28
C ALA A 337 21.13 -28.44 -9.86
N SER A 338 20.12 -27.79 -10.44
CA SER A 338 18.72 -27.98 -10.12
C SER A 338 17.79 -27.68 -11.29
N LEU A 339 16.59 -28.25 -11.23
CA LEU A 339 15.45 -27.91 -12.07
C LEU A 339 14.32 -27.40 -11.18
N THR A 340 13.64 -26.36 -11.65
CA THR A 340 12.44 -25.85 -10.99
C THR A 340 11.26 -26.04 -11.92
N VAL A 341 10.23 -26.73 -11.42
CA VAL A 341 8.95 -26.90 -12.10
C VAL A 341 7.98 -25.86 -11.55
N TRP A 342 7.40 -25.06 -12.44
CA TRP A 342 6.52 -23.94 -12.15
C TRP A 342 5.10 -24.26 -12.58
N ASN A 343 4.13 -23.76 -11.84
CA ASN A 343 2.74 -23.74 -12.28
C ASN A 343 2.57 -22.61 -13.32
N ALA A 344 2.24 -22.98 -14.55
CA ALA A 344 2.11 -22.06 -15.67
C ALA A 344 0.92 -21.09 -15.55
N ARG A 345 -0.05 -21.38 -14.66
CA ARG A 345 -1.25 -20.57 -14.46
C ARG A 345 -0.99 -19.39 -13.52
N ASN A 346 -0.28 -19.66 -12.43
CA ASN A 346 -0.10 -18.69 -11.35
C ASN A 346 1.37 -18.36 -11.02
N GLY A 347 2.33 -19.04 -11.64
CA GLY A 347 3.76 -18.76 -11.50
C GLY A 347 4.40 -19.30 -10.23
N THR A 348 3.67 -20.07 -9.42
CA THR A 348 4.23 -20.63 -8.18
C THR A 348 5.15 -21.82 -8.46
N PRO A 349 6.28 -21.98 -7.75
CA PRO A 349 7.12 -23.15 -7.87
C PRO A 349 6.39 -24.37 -7.27
N VAL A 350 6.23 -25.42 -8.06
CA VAL A 350 5.58 -26.68 -7.67
C VAL A 350 6.60 -27.66 -7.11
N ARG A 351 7.76 -27.78 -7.77
CA ARG A 351 8.84 -28.72 -7.41
C ARG A 351 10.20 -28.10 -7.68
N SER A 352 11.15 -28.34 -6.79
CA SER A 352 12.58 -28.12 -7.06
C SER A 352 13.30 -29.45 -6.98
N ILE A 353 14.13 -29.75 -7.97
CA ILE A 353 14.78 -31.03 -8.17
C ILE A 353 16.28 -30.80 -8.23
N ARG A 354 17.06 -31.46 -7.36
CA ARG A 354 18.51 -31.36 -7.39
C ARG A 354 19.09 -32.37 -8.39
N LEU A 355 19.99 -31.89 -9.25
CA LEU A 355 20.73 -32.68 -10.22
C LEU A 355 22.17 -32.94 -9.71
N PRO A 356 22.85 -33.99 -10.20
CA PRO A 356 24.25 -34.27 -9.86
C PRO A 356 25.24 -33.22 -10.41
N SER A 357 24.91 -32.59 -11.53
CA SER A 357 25.74 -31.60 -12.23
C SER A 357 24.86 -30.53 -12.87
N LYS A 358 25.47 -29.41 -13.27
CA LYS A 358 24.72 -28.27 -13.81
C LYS A 358 24.07 -28.64 -15.15
N PRO A 359 22.79 -28.26 -15.36
CA PRO A 359 22.16 -28.44 -16.65
C PRO A 359 22.73 -27.44 -17.67
N THR A 360 23.00 -27.92 -18.88
CA THR A 360 23.39 -27.11 -20.05
C THR A 360 22.21 -26.85 -20.98
N LYS A 361 21.21 -27.74 -20.98
CA LYS A 361 19.94 -27.59 -21.71
C LYS A 361 18.79 -28.16 -20.89
N VAL A 362 17.64 -27.52 -20.96
CA VAL A 362 16.37 -27.99 -20.38
C VAL A 362 15.24 -27.86 -21.38
N GLY A 363 14.30 -28.80 -21.37
CA GLY A 363 13.16 -28.78 -22.28
C GLY A 363 12.13 -29.85 -21.94
N SER A 364 11.30 -30.18 -22.93
CA SER A 364 10.26 -31.22 -22.81
C SER A 364 10.37 -32.21 -23.94
N ALA A 365 10.01 -33.46 -23.63
CA ALA A 365 9.70 -34.43 -24.68
C ALA A 365 8.60 -33.86 -25.59
N ARG A 366 8.63 -34.23 -26.87
CA ARG A 366 7.72 -33.72 -27.91
C ARG A 366 6.25 -33.97 -27.57
N ASP A 367 5.97 -35.05 -26.86
CA ASP A 367 4.63 -35.40 -26.36
C ASP A 367 4.23 -34.67 -25.06
N GLY A 368 5.14 -33.90 -24.46
CA GLY A 368 4.96 -33.19 -23.19
C GLY A 368 4.79 -34.09 -21.96
N SER A 369 5.07 -35.40 -22.09
CA SER A 369 4.93 -36.40 -21.01
C SER A 369 6.04 -36.32 -19.95
N SER A 370 7.19 -35.78 -20.35
CA SER A 370 8.35 -35.62 -19.48
C SER A 370 9.14 -34.35 -19.80
N PHE A 371 9.70 -33.78 -18.75
CA PHE A 371 10.74 -32.78 -18.80
C PHE A 371 12.10 -33.45 -18.88
N TYR A 372 13.04 -32.84 -19.60
CA TYR A 372 14.41 -33.31 -19.64
C TYR A 372 15.40 -32.22 -19.21
N ALA A 373 16.53 -32.64 -18.68
CA ALA A 373 17.71 -31.81 -18.49
C ALA A 373 18.96 -32.56 -18.95
N LEU A 374 19.70 -31.94 -19.85
CA LEU A 374 21.03 -32.40 -20.25
C LEU A 374 22.06 -31.68 -19.37
N THR A 375 23.00 -32.43 -18.80
CA THR A 375 24.05 -31.88 -17.94
C THR A 375 25.37 -31.65 -18.66
N GLU A 376 26.34 -31.01 -17.99
CA GLU A 376 27.71 -30.83 -18.49
C GLU A 376 28.40 -32.15 -18.87
N ASN A 377 28.01 -33.26 -18.26
CA ASN A 377 28.55 -34.59 -18.57
C ASN A 377 27.79 -35.31 -19.68
N ASN A 378 26.91 -34.60 -20.40
CA ASN A 378 25.96 -35.15 -21.37
C ASN A 378 25.00 -36.22 -20.82
N ASP A 379 24.85 -36.34 -19.50
CA ASP A 379 23.83 -37.20 -18.90
C ASP A 379 22.44 -36.56 -19.04
N LEU A 380 21.45 -37.37 -19.44
CA LEU A 380 20.07 -36.93 -19.61
C LEU A 380 19.25 -37.32 -18.37
N HIS A 381 18.63 -36.33 -17.73
CA HIS A 381 17.73 -36.51 -16.60
C HIS A 381 16.30 -36.27 -17.06
N LEU A 382 15.44 -37.27 -16.89
CA LEU A 382 14.02 -37.23 -17.26
C LEU A 382 13.16 -37.14 -16.01
N VAL A 383 12.17 -36.26 -16.06
CA VAL A 383 11.22 -35.99 -14.98
C VAL A 383 9.81 -36.03 -15.55
N SER A 384 8.94 -36.90 -15.03
CA SER A 384 7.54 -36.97 -15.50
C SER A 384 6.76 -35.68 -15.21
N SER A 385 5.92 -35.26 -16.16
CA SER A 385 5.12 -34.01 -16.15
C SER A 385 3.89 -34.03 -15.22
N GLY A 386 3.91 -34.86 -14.17
CA GLY A 386 2.90 -34.86 -13.10
C GLY A 386 3.44 -35.27 -11.73
N GLY A 387 4.75 -35.48 -11.59
CA GLY A 387 5.36 -36.09 -10.40
C GLY A 387 5.99 -37.44 -10.72
N GLY A 388 7.03 -37.82 -10.00
CA GLY A 388 7.65 -39.13 -10.17
C GLY A 388 9.14 -39.17 -9.85
N ARG A 389 9.71 -40.38 -9.94
CA ARG A 389 11.16 -40.59 -9.79
C ARG A 389 11.90 -39.99 -10.98
N ILE A 390 13.01 -39.33 -10.69
CA ILE A 390 13.94 -38.85 -11.72
C ILE A 390 14.63 -40.08 -12.30
N ARG A 391 14.68 -40.12 -13.64
CA ARG A 391 15.39 -41.15 -14.37
C ARG A 391 16.63 -40.54 -15.00
N THR A 392 17.80 -41.10 -14.71
CA THR A 392 19.07 -40.66 -15.31
C THR A 392 19.50 -41.67 -16.36
N VAL A 393 19.83 -41.17 -17.55
CA VAL A 393 20.34 -41.95 -18.67
C VAL A 393 21.72 -41.42 -19.03
N ARG A 394 22.74 -42.27 -18.89
CA ARG A 394 24.10 -41.95 -19.37
C ARG A 394 24.13 -42.13 -20.87
N THR A 395 24.34 -41.04 -21.61
CA THR A 395 24.32 -41.05 -23.07
C THR A 395 25.60 -41.65 -23.66
N GLY A 396 26.72 -41.53 -22.95
CA GLY A 396 28.03 -42.00 -23.40
C GLY A 396 28.63 -41.17 -24.54
N VAL A 397 28.07 -39.99 -24.82
CA VAL A 397 28.54 -39.10 -25.90
C VAL A 397 29.70 -38.25 -25.39
N ALA A 398 30.85 -38.31 -26.08
CA ALA A 398 32.07 -37.58 -25.71
C ALA A 398 32.09 -36.11 -26.17
N GLY A 399 31.32 -35.76 -27.20
CA GLY A 399 31.24 -34.39 -27.75
C GLY A 399 30.12 -33.55 -27.13
N GLN A 400 30.18 -32.23 -27.27
CA GLN A 400 29.11 -31.34 -26.82
C GLN A 400 27.84 -31.56 -27.67
N VAL A 401 26.70 -31.81 -27.02
CA VAL A 401 25.41 -31.94 -27.71
C VAL A 401 24.90 -30.55 -28.11
N ALA A 402 24.84 -30.30 -29.41
CA ALA A 402 24.37 -29.05 -30.01
C ALA A 402 22.84 -28.93 -29.95
N ASN A 403 22.13 -29.98 -30.32
CA ASN A 403 20.66 -30.07 -30.24
C ASN A 403 20.24 -31.46 -29.75
N LEU A 404 19.04 -31.56 -29.18
CA LEU A 404 18.42 -32.85 -28.92
C LEU A 404 16.92 -32.81 -29.12
N VAL A 405 16.38 -33.95 -29.55
CA VAL A 405 14.94 -34.19 -29.62
C VAL A 405 14.63 -35.40 -28.78
N VAL A 406 13.74 -35.22 -27.79
CA VAL A 406 13.25 -36.30 -26.92
C VAL A 406 11.82 -36.62 -27.33
N TRP A 407 11.50 -37.89 -27.55
CA TRP A 407 10.14 -38.36 -27.80
C TRP A 407 9.90 -39.66 -27.06
N LYS A 408 8.82 -39.75 -26.27
CA LYS A 408 8.53 -40.93 -25.43
C LYS A 408 9.78 -41.38 -24.65
N ASP A 409 10.22 -42.63 -24.85
CA ASP A 409 11.39 -43.25 -24.24
C ASP A 409 12.65 -43.23 -25.13
N HIS A 410 12.75 -42.32 -26.09
CA HIS A 410 13.87 -42.26 -27.02
C HIS A 410 14.37 -40.82 -27.17
N ALA A 411 15.65 -40.67 -27.52
CA ALA A 411 16.25 -39.39 -27.83
C ALA A 411 17.19 -39.49 -29.03
N ILE A 412 17.24 -38.41 -29.81
CA ILE A 412 18.24 -38.18 -30.85
C ILE A 412 19.05 -36.97 -30.44
N LEU A 413 20.36 -37.15 -30.40
CA LEU A 413 21.34 -36.15 -30.01
C LEU A 413 22.14 -35.75 -31.24
N ASP A 414 22.11 -34.46 -31.56
CA ASP A 414 22.95 -33.81 -32.57
C ASP A 414 24.21 -33.29 -31.85
N VAL A 415 25.36 -33.80 -32.25
CA VAL A 415 26.65 -33.57 -31.59
C VAL A 415 27.48 -32.60 -32.41
N GLY A 416 28.03 -31.60 -31.73
CA GLY A 416 28.72 -30.46 -32.33
C GLY A 416 29.96 -30.82 -33.16
N ASP A 417 30.56 -29.79 -33.76
CA ASP A 417 31.73 -29.93 -34.62
C ASP A 417 32.97 -30.44 -33.89
N GLY A 418 33.72 -31.33 -34.56
CA GLY A 418 34.93 -31.98 -34.02
C GLY A 418 34.71 -33.32 -33.31
N ALA A 419 33.47 -33.79 -33.15
CA ALA A 419 33.18 -35.12 -32.62
C ALA A 419 33.23 -36.21 -33.71
N SER A 420 33.64 -37.43 -33.34
CA SER A 420 33.64 -38.59 -34.27
C SER A 420 32.24 -39.08 -34.61
N GLU A 421 31.26 -38.84 -33.73
CA GLU A 421 29.86 -39.20 -33.89
C GLU A 421 29.05 -37.91 -33.97
N LYS A 422 28.23 -37.76 -35.02
CA LYS A 422 27.45 -36.55 -35.31
C LYS A 422 25.99 -36.65 -34.90
N VAL A 423 25.39 -37.82 -35.09
CA VAL A 423 24.01 -38.08 -34.64
C VAL A 423 23.99 -39.38 -33.84
N VAL A 424 23.45 -39.30 -32.62
CA VAL A 424 23.40 -40.45 -31.70
C VAL A 424 21.97 -40.69 -31.26
N GLY A 425 21.48 -41.92 -31.48
CA GLY A 425 20.19 -42.38 -30.96
C GLY A 425 20.34 -43.07 -29.62
N VAL A 426 19.46 -42.77 -28.67
CA VAL A 426 19.49 -43.32 -27.31
C VAL A 426 18.11 -43.87 -26.93
N ASP A 427 18.10 -45.11 -26.41
CA ASP A 427 16.95 -45.72 -25.76
C ASP A 427 16.96 -45.28 -24.31
N LEU A 428 16.05 -44.38 -23.96
CA LEU A 428 15.93 -43.85 -22.62
C LEU A 428 15.40 -44.92 -21.69
N ALA A 429 14.52 -45.82 -22.15
CA ALA A 429 13.90 -46.93 -21.40
C ALA A 429 14.88 -48.03 -20.99
N ALA A 430 15.84 -48.37 -21.84
CA ALA A 430 16.90 -49.32 -21.51
C ALA A 430 18.17 -48.64 -20.99
N GLY A 431 18.29 -47.32 -21.16
CA GLY A 431 19.48 -46.56 -20.77
C GLY A 431 20.71 -46.93 -21.61
N ARG A 432 20.50 -47.27 -22.89
CA ARG A 432 21.57 -47.72 -23.80
C ARG A 432 21.52 -46.96 -25.11
N ARG A 433 22.67 -46.85 -25.76
CA ARG A 433 22.79 -46.30 -27.11
C ARG A 433 22.14 -47.24 -28.13
N LEU A 434 21.36 -46.67 -29.05
CA LEU A 434 20.73 -47.36 -30.17
C LEU A 434 21.67 -47.42 -31.38
N PHE A 435 22.21 -46.25 -31.76
CA PHE A 435 23.12 -46.11 -32.89
C PHE A 435 23.99 -44.86 -32.71
N ALA A 436 25.08 -44.77 -33.48
CA ALA A 436 25.90 -43.58 -33.62
C ALA A 436 26.34 -43.43 -35.08
N MET A 437 26.10 -42.25 -35.66
CA MET A 437 26.37 -41.98 -37.06
C MET A 437 27.56 -41.03 -37.19
N ASP A 438 28.59 -41.43 -37.94
CA ASP A 438 29.65 -40.54 -38.40
C ASP A 438 29.19 -39.84 -39.69
N LEU A 439 28.81 -38.57 -39.55
CA LEU A 439 28.36 -37.71 -40.65
C LEU A 439 29.30 -36.51 -40.82
N ASN A 440 30.59 -36.69 -40.46
CA ASN A 440 31.58 -35.60 -40.52
C ASN A 440 31.86 -35.12 -41.95
N LYS A 441 31.72 -36.00 -42.95
CA LYS A 441 31.96 -35.63 -44.36
C LYS A 441 30.82 -34.79 -44.93
N GLU A 442 29.60 -35.07 -44.50
CA GLU A 442 28.38 -34.41 -44.94
C GLU A 442 28.10 -33.11 -44.15
N GLY A 443 28.42 -33.10 -42.85
CA GLY A 443 28.15 -31.99 -41.94
C GLY A 443 26.66 -31.86 -41.61
N VAL A 444 26.28 -32.00 -40.34
CA VAL A 444 24.87 -31.93 -39.91
C VAL A 444 24.49 -30.49 -39.60
N VAL A 445 23.38 -30.01 -40.15
CA VAL A 445 22.88 -28.63 -39.93
C VAL A 445 21.59 -28.61 -39.12
N SER A 446 20.64 -29.48 -39.45
CA SER A 446 19.40 -29.60 -38.69
C SER A 446 18.91 -31.04 -38.68
N VAL A 447 18.28 -31.41 -37.56
CA VAL A 447 17.68 -32.73 -37.32
C VAL A 447 16.27 -32.53 -36.80
N ASP A 448 15.31 -33.25 -37.35
CA ASP A 448 13.94 -33.30 -36.82
C ASP A 448 13.42 -34.73 -36.80
N VAL A 449 12.50 -35.03 -35.88
CA VAL A 449 11.95 -36.37 -35.66
C VAL A 449 10.46 -36.34 -35.98
N ARG A 450 9.95 -37.39 -36.64
CA ARG A 450 8.51 -37.51 -36.91
C ARG A 450 7.74 -37.69 -35.60
N ASP A 451 6.51 -37.18 -35.53
CA ASP A 451 5.69 -37.18 -34.31
C ASP A 451 5.44 -38.57 -33.72
N ASP A 452 5.38 -39.63 -34.54
CA ASP A 452 5.24 -41.01 -34.09
C ASP A 452 6.54 -41.62 -33.54
N GLY A 453 7.68 -41.01 -33.87
CA GLY A 453 9.00 -41.44 -33.46
C GLY A 453 9.58 -42.62 -34.24
N ALA A 454 8.99 -42.96 -35.39
CA ALA A 454 9.48 -44.08 -36.20
C ALA A 454 10.72 -43.71 -37.03
N GLU A 455 10.86 -42.43 -37.39
CA GLU A 455 11.93 -41.93 -38.23
C GLU A 455 12.36 -40.52 -37.85
N PHE A 456 13.55 -40.15 -38.30
CA PHE A 456 14.07 -38.79 -38.21
C PHE A 456 14.70 -38.37 -39.53
N ALA A 457 14.84 -37.07 -39.72
CA ALA A 457 15.41 -36.48 -40.90
C ALA A 457 16.63 -35.64 -40.54
N VAL A 458 17.61 -35.63 -41.43
CA VAL A 458 18.87 -34.90 -41.31
C VAL A 458 19.05 -34.04 -42.54
N ALA A 459 19.30 -32.75 -42.35
CA ALA A 459 19.74 -31.83 -43.38
C ALA A 459 21.25 -31.57 -43.26
N TYR A 460 21.93 -31.46 -44.40
CA TYR A 460 23.38 -31.46 -44.47
C TYR A 460 23.98 -30.14 -44.96
N ALA A 461 25.21 -29.87 -44.57
CA ALA A 461 25.95 -28.70 -45.01
C ALA A 461 26.23 -28.77 -46.52
N GLY A 462 25.97 -27.66 -47.22
CA GLY A 462 26.12 -27.60 -48.69
C GLY A 462 24.93 -28.16 -49.47
N GLY A 463 23.85 -28.56 -48.78
CA GLY A 463 22.59 -28.99 -49.38
C GLY A 463 22.45 -30.50 -49.46
N GLY A 464 21.20 -30.97 -49.47
CA GLY A 464 20.85 -32.39 -49.35
C GLY A 464 20.17 -32.69 -48.03
N ALA A 465 19.28 -33.68 -48.05
CA ALA A 465 18.54 -34.10 -46.87
C ALA A 465 18.13 -35.56 -46.98
N SER A 466 18.03 -36.24 -45.84
CA SER A 466 17.75 -37.68 -45.79
C SER A 466 16.86 -38.04 -44.62
N ARG A 467 16.19 -39.19 -44.73
CA ARG A 467 15.36 -39.82 -43.70
C ARG A 467 16.01 -41.10 -43.22
N HIS A 468 15.90 -41.37 -41.93
CA HIS A 468 16.52 -42.50 -41.26
C HIS A 468 15.55 -43.13 -40.28
N ASP A 469 15.67 -44.44 -40.08
CA ASP A 469 14.92 -45.16 -39.06
C ASP A 469 15.42 -44.74 -37.66
N ALA A 470 14.50 -44.32 -36.79
CA ALA A 470 14.85 -43.73 -35.49
C ALA A 470 15.33 -44.76 -34.44
N ARG A 471 15.23 -46.07 -34.73
CA ARG A 471 15.72 -47.12 -33.83
C ARG A 471 17.09 -47.66 -34.23
N THR A 472 17.39 -47.64 -35.52
CA THR A 472 18.61 -48.26 -36.08
C THR A 472 19.59 -47.23 -36.64
N GLY A 473 19.14 -46.02 -36.96
CA GLY A 473 19.94 -45.02 -37.68
C GLY A 473 20.17 -45.38 -39.15
N ALA A 474 19.49 -46.41 -39.66
CA ALA A 474 19.63 -46.83 -41.04
C ALA A 474 18.96 -45.82 -41.98
N LEU A 475 19.65 -45.49 -43.07
CA LEU A 475 19.12 -44.62 -44.12
C LEU A 475 17.86 -45.26 -44.74
N SER A 476 16.74 -44.55 -44.64
CA SER A 476 15.48 -44.93 -45.28
C SER A 476 15.38 -44.41 -46.70
N ALA A 477 15.67 -43.12 -46.91
CA ALA A 477 15.60 -42.48 -48.23
C ALA A 477 16.35 -41.14 -48.26
N TRP A 478 16.81 -40.74 -49.45
CA TRP A 478 17.24 -39.37 -49.73
C TRP A 478 16.04 -38.53 -50.17
N ILE A 479 15.88 -37.35 -49.59
CA ILE A 479 14.86 -36.35 -49.95
C ILE A 479 15.40 -35.42 -51.03
N ALA A 480 16.61 -34.93 -50.79
CA ALA A 480 17.45 -34.23 -51.74
C ALA A 480 18.78 -34.97 -51.74
N GLY A 481 19.31 -35.27 -52.92
CA GLY A 481 20.45 -36.20 -53.11
C GLY A 481 21.64 -35.94 -52.18
N ARG A 482 22.51 -36.95 -52.05
CA ARG A 482 23.66 -36.88 -51.12
C ARG A 482 24.51 -35.63 -51.38
N PRO A 483 24.88 -34.85 -50.34
CA PRO A 483 25.81 -33.73 -50.52
C PRO A 483 27.09 -34.21 -51.18
N ALA A 484 27.65 -33.40 -52.09
CA ALA A 484 28.94 -33.68 -52.73
C ALA A 484 30.14 -33.57 -51.75
N GLY A 485 29.87 -33.24 -50.49
CA GLY A 485 30.83 -33.01 -49.40
C GLY A 485 30.60 -31.64 -48.75
N ALA A 486 30.86 -31.51 -47.45
CA ALA A 486 30.78 -30.23 -46.76
C ALA A 486 31.77 -29.23 -47.40
N PRO A 487 31.35 -28.02 -47.81
CA PRO A 487 32.27 -27.07 -48.43
C PRO A 487 33.40 -26.69 -47.45
N SER A 488 34.62 -27.11 -47.78
CA SER A 488 35.83 -26.76 -47.01
C SER A 488 36.02 -25.23 -47.05
N GLY A 489 35.84 -24.58 -45.90
CA GLY A 489 36.02 -23.12 -45.76
C GLY A 489 34.75 -22.28 -45.75
N ALA A 490 33.55 -22.87 -45.77
CA ALA A 490 32.32 -22.13 -45.54
C ALA A 490 32.11 -21.82 -44.04
N SER A 491 32.96 -20.99 -43.44
CA SER A 491 32.61 -20.34 -42.17
C SER A 491 31.67 -19.17 -42.46
N GLY A 492 30.40 -19.26 -42.07
CA GLY A 492 29.45 -18.15 -42.20
C GLY A 492 27.98 -18.57 -42.35
N SER A 493 27.11 -17.55 -42.48
CA SER A 493 25.63 -17.63 -42.58
C SER A 493 25.10 -18.63 -43.63
N LEU A 494 25.84 -18.89 -44.72
CA LEU A 494 25.46 -19.83 -45.79
C LEU A 494 25.43 -21.32 -45.35
N ALA A 495 26.20 -21.71 -44.34
CA ALA A 495 26.19 -23.08 -43.80
C ALA A 495 24.98 -23.35 -42.87
N ARG A 496 24.29 -22.30 -42.40
CA ARG A 496 23.14 -22.39 -41.48
C ARG A 496 21.77 -22.39 -42.17
N SER A 497 21.76 -22.49 -43.49
CA SER A 497 20.56 -22.23 -44.31
C SER A 497 19.71 -23.46 -44.61
N GLU A 498 19.98 -24.60 -43.98
CA GLU A 498 19.37 -25.89 -44.29
C GLU A 498 18.41 -26.28 -43.17
N LEU A 499 17.10 -26.13 -43.42
CA LEU A 499 16.05 -26.35 -42.43
C LEU A 499 15.18 -27.53 -42.84
N ILE A 500 15.00 -28.47 -41.93
CA ILE A 500 14.15 -29.64 -42.13
C ILE A 500 13.15 -29.78 -41.00
N HIS A 501 11.87 -29.94 -41.34
CA HIS A 501 10.80 -30.07 -40.37
C HIS A 501 9.71 -31.04 -40.85
N TYR A 502 9.32 -31.96 -39.98
CA TYR A 502 8.12 -32.76 -40.15
C TYR A 502 6.86 -31.91 -39.88
N ALA A 503 5.81 -32.14 -40.67
CA ALA A 503 4.51 -31.59 -40.38
C ALA A 503 3.92 -32.27 -39.13
N PRO A 504 3.39 -31.53 -38.13
CA PRO A 504 2.88 -32.12 -36.89
C PRO A 504 1.74 -33.15 -37.06
N ARG A 505 0.85 -32.97 -38.04
CA ARG A 505 -0.28 -33.89 -38.25
C ARG A 505 -0.36 -34.47 -39.66
N GLY A 506 0.56 -34.08 -40.53
CA GLY A 506 0.65 -34.57 -41.89
C GLY A 506 1.72 -35.65 -42.02
N ASN A 507 1.53 -36.58 -42.96
CA ASN A 507 2.60 -37.47 -43.41
C ASN A 507 3.59 -36.72 -44.30
N MET A 508 3.96 -35.48 -43.98
CA MET A 508 4.79 -34.62 -44.82
C MET A 508 6.05 -34.19 -44.10
N LEU A 509 7.13 -34.10 -44.87
CA LEU A 509 8.41 -33.57 -44.47
C LEU A 509 8.79 -32.44 -45.43
N VAL A 510 9.13 -31.29 -44.86
CA VAL A 510 9.60 -30.14 -45.64
C VAL A 510 11.07 -29.93 -45.39
N TYR A 511 11.83 -29.84 -46.47
CA TYR A 511 13.21 -29.42 -46.47
C TYR A 511 13.33 -28.12 -47.27
N LEU A 512 13.93 -27.11 -46.67
CA LEU A 512 14.20 -25.81 -47.27
C LEU A 512 15.71 -25.57 -47.25
N SER A 513 16.28 -25.40 -48.44
CA SER A 513 17.67 -25.01 -48.62
C SER A 513 17.76 -23.55 -49.03
N GLY A 514 18.25 -22.71 -48.12
CA GLY A 514 18.59 -21.33 -48.45
C GLY A 514 19.87 -21.24 -49.29
N SER A 515 20.81 -22.19 -49.17
CA SER A 515 22.07 -22.16 -49.93
C SER A 515 21.87 -22.55 -51.39
N ALA A 516 21.17 -23.66 -51.65
CA ALA A 516 20.82 -24.10 -53.00
C ALA A 516 19.56 -23.39 -53.54
N ARG A 517 18.88 -22.59 -52.71
CA ARG A 517 17.61 -21.90 -53.03
C ARG A 517 16.61 -22.88 -53.62
N VAL A 518 16.35 -23.97 -52.92
CA VAL A 518 15.39 -25.02 -53.30
C VAL A 518 14.53 -25.42 -52.11
N TYR A 519 13.36 -25.95 -52.40
CA TYR A 519 12.53 -26.62 -51.41
C TYR A 519 12.19 -28.03 -51.90
N TYR A 520 11.96 -28.91 -50.93
CA TYR A 520 11.45 -30.27 -51.14
C TYR A 520 10.32 -30.52 -50.16
N LYS A 521 9.23 -31.10 -50.66
CA LYS A 521 8.10 -31.60 -49.88
C LYS A 521 8.00 -33.10 -50.14
N ALA A 522 8.28 -33.92 -49.14
CA ALA A 522 8.27 -35.36 -49.24
C ALA A 522 7.12 -35.96 -48.43
N ASP A 523 6.45 -36.96 -49.00
CA ASP A 523 5.51 -37.80 -48.29
C ASP A 523 6.28 -38.86 -47.51
N THR A 524 6.06 -38.91 -46.22
CA THR A 524 6.75 -39.78 -45.27
C THR A 524 6.17 -41.19 -45.26
N SER A 525 4.94 -41.38 -45.73
CA SER A 525 4.33 -42.71 -45.84
C SER A 525 4.82 -43.47 -47.07
N THR A 526 4.98 -42.78 -48.20
CA THR A 526 5.45 -43.39 -49.45
C THR A 526 6.95 -43.22 -49.66
N GLY A 527 7.55 -42.21 -49.03
CA GLY A 527 8.93 -41.79 -49.27
C GLY A 527 9.18 -41.07 -50.58
N SER A 528 8.13 -40.73 -51.33
CA SER A 528 8.26 -39.96 -52.56
C SER A 528 8.33 -38.45 -52.29
N VAL A 529 9.19 -37.76 -53.04
CA VAL A 529 9.17 -36.30 -53.12
C VAL A 529 7.95 -35.90 -53.96
N GLN A 530 6.97 -35.25 -53.32
CA GLN A 530 5.73 -34.80 -53.96
C GLN A 530 5.89 -33.45 -54.67
N ALA A 531 6.75 -32.57 -54.15
CA ALA A 531 7.04 -31.29 -54.78
C ALA A 531 8.50 -30.91 -54.55
N ALA A 532 9.15 -30.39 -55.59
CA ALA A 532 10.48 -29.78 -55.51
C ALA A 532 10.56 -28.63 -56.50
N GLY A 533 11.26 -27.54 -56.12
CA GLY A 533 11.37 -26.37 -56.99
C GLY A 533 12.40 -25.36 -56.52
N GLY A 534 12.75 -24.43 -57.42
CA GLY A 534 13.69 -23.34 -57.13
C GLY A 534 13.01 -22.14 -56.45
N LEU A 535 13.65 -21.62 -55.41
CA LEU A 535 13.33 -20.37 -54.70
C LEU A 535 13.98 -19.14 -55.38
N ALA A 536 14.75 -19.35 -56.45
CA ALA A 536 15.68 -18.39 -57.03
C ALA A 536 15.04 -17.10 -57.60
N LYS A 537 13.78 -17.17 -58.06
CA LYS A 537 13.04 -16.00 -58.62
C LYS A 537 12.23 -15.22 -57.58
N LEU A 538 12.10 -15.73 -56.34
CA LEU A 538 11.05 -15.28 -55.41
C LEU A 538 11.58 -14.84 -54.03
N THR A 539 12.82 -15.16 -53.65
CA THR A 539 13.38 -14.92 -52.31
C THR A 539 14.46 -13.81 -52.30
N PRO A 540 14.63 -13.07 -51.19
CA PRO A 540 15.85 -12.28 -50.94
C PRO A 540 17.11 -13.16 -50.94
N THR A 541 18.26 -12.58 -51.27
CA THR A 541 19.56 -13.23 -51.04
C THR A 541 19.86 -13.26 -49.54
N GLY A 542 20.23 -14.43 -49.00
CA GLY A 542 20.59 -14.59 -47.58
C GLY A 542 20.02 -15.87 -46.95
N ALA A 543 20.46 -16.15 -45.72
CA ALA A 543 20.06 -17.33 -44.97
C ALA A 543 18.64 -17.23 -44.40
N VAL A 544 18.01 -18.39 -44.22
CA VAL A 544 16.74 -18.53 -43.51
C VAL A 544 17.05 -18.83 -42.06
N ALA A 545 16.60 -17.95 -41.14
CA ALA A 545 16.88 -18.05 -39.72
C ALA A 545 16.05 -19.13 -39.02
N THR A 546 14.79 -19.31 -39.44
CA THR A 546 13.89 -20.34 -38.91
C THR A 546 12.72 -20.58 -39.87
N MET A 547 12.12 -21.77 -39.79
CA MET A 547 10.96 -22.19 -40.56
C MET A 547 9.92 -22.80 -39.61
N GLN A 548 8.65 -22.60 -39.94
CA GLN A 548 7.51 -23.22 -39.28
C GLN A 548 6.61 -23.86 -40.35
N VAL A 549 6.34 -25.16 -40.22
CA VAL A 549 5.50 -25.92 -41.14
C VAL A 549 4.08 -25.95 -40.62
N ARG A 550 3.09 -25.65 -41.47
CA ARG A 550 1.67 -25.75 -41.12
C ARG A 550 1.31 -27.20 -40.76
N GLU A 551 0.33 -27.41 -39.88
CA GLU A 551 -0.05 -28.76 -39.40
C GLU A 551 -0.28 -29.77 -40.55
N ASP A 552 -0.87 -29.33 -41.66
CA ASP A 552 -1.17 -30.15 -42.84
C ASP A 552 0.00 -30.30 -43.83
N GLY A 553 1.12 -29.60 -43.58
CA GLY A 553 2.29 -29.59 -44.45
C GLY A 553 2.11 -28.83 -45.77
N ASN A 554 0.99 -28.14 -46.01
CA ASN A 554 0.72 -27.48 -47.31
C ASN A 554 1.27 -26.06 -47.41
N ALA A 555 1.66 -25.46 -46.29
CA ALA A 555 2.34 -24.17 -46.29
C ALA A 555 3.48 -24.15 -45.28
N VAL A 556 4.47 -23.29 -45.54
CA VAL A 556 5.52 -22.96 -44.57
C VAL A 556 5.64 -21.45 -44.39
N TYR A 557 6.04 -21.07 -43.19
CA TYR A 557 6.40 -19.71 -42.83
C TYR A 557 7.88 -19.69 -42.54
N ALA A 558 8.63 -18.85 -43.25
CA ALA A 558 10.08 -18.79 -43.11
C ALA A 558 10.53 -17.35 -42.87
N LEU A 559 11.48 -17.20 -41.94
CA LEU A 559 12.05 -15.92 -41.54
C LEU A 559 13.43 -15.76 -42.18
N TRP A 560 13.65 -14.68 -42.93
CA TRP A 560 14.95 -14.37 -43.52
C TRP A 560 15.82 -13.54 -42.57
N GLU A 561 17.07 -13.97 -42.39
CA GLU A 561 18.00 -13.35 -41.44
C GLU A 561 18.37 -11.92 -41.85
N SER A 562 18.63 -11.69 -43.14
CA SER A 562 19.12 -10.41 -43.67
C SER A 562 18.08 -9.30 -43.70
N SER A 563 16.80 -9.64 -43.87
CA SER A 563 15.70 -8.67 -43.98
C SER A 563 14.77 -8.63 -42.77
N GLY A 564 14.84 -9.62 -41.87
CA GLY A 564 13.86 -9.79 -40.81
C GLY A 564 12.43 -9.98 -41.33
N ALA A 565 12.26 -10.30 -42.62
CA ALA A 565 10.95 -10.45 -43.24
C ALA A 565 10.47 -11.90 -43.13
N VAL A 566 9.16 -12.06 -42.86
CA VAL A 566 8.50 -13.35 -42.80
C VAL A 566 7.79 -13.60 -44.12
N TYR A 567 8.05 -14.74 -44.74
CA TYR A 567 7.40 -15.16 -45.97
C TYR A 567 6.52 -16.38 -45.72
N ARG A 568 5.32 -16.36 -46.29
CA ARG A 568 4.49 -17.55 -46.46
C ARG A 568 4.77 -18.16 -47.83
N PHE A 569 5.03 -19.46 -47.84
CA PHE A 569 5.17 -20.29 -49.02
C PHE A 569 4.07 -21.34 -49.04
N ASP A 570 3.32 -21.42 -50.15
CA ASP A 570 2.24 -22.39 -50.35
C ASP A 570 2.66 -23.39 -51.44
N PHE A 571 2.71 -24.68 -51.10
CA PHE A 571 3.16 -25.72 -52.03
C PHE A 571 2.20 -25.92 -53.21
N ALA A 572 0.92 -25.53 -53.09
CA ALA A 572 -0.04 -25.59 -54.19
C ALA A 572 0.13 -24.42 -55.19
N SER A 573 0.86 -23.38 -54.81
CA SER A 573 1.14 -22.21 -55.67
C SER A 573 2.54 -21.67 -55.39
N PRO A 574 3.58 -22.45 -55.72
CA PRO A 574 4.96 -22.14 -55.33
C PRO A 574 5.48 -20.82 -55.93
N ASP A 575 4.90 -20.37 -57.05
CA ASP A 575 5.23 -19.09 -57.69
C ASP A 575 4.63 -17.85 -57.00
N LYS A 576 3.78 -18.03 -55.97
CA LYS A 576 3.04 -16.96 -55.28
C LYS A 576 3.45 -16.84 -53.81
N MET A 577 4.72 -16.58 -53.55
CA MET A 577 5.18 -16.22 -52.20
C MET A 577 4.62 -14.88 -51.75
N ARG A 578 4.32 -14.78 -50.45
CA ARG A 578 3.76 -13.58 -49.84
C ARG A 578 4.57 -13.15 -48.64
N THR A 579 5.07 -11.92 -48.67
CA THR A 579 5.63 -11.27 -47.49
C THR A 579 4.51 -10.96 -46.52
N LEU A 580 4.67 -11.34 -45.26
CA LEU A 580 3.75 -10.94 -44.21
C LEU A 580 4.09 -9.52 -43.76
N PRO A 581 3.12 -8.58 -43.79
CA PRO A 581 3.38 -7.21 -43.38
C PRO A 581 3.73 -7.15 -41.88
N ALA A 582 4.85 -6.50 -41.56
CA ALA A 582 5.32 -6.25 -40.19
C ALA A 582 5.53 -4.75 -39.91
N GLY A 583 4.91 -3.86 -40.71
CA GLY A 583 5.00 -2.41 -40.51
C GLY A 583 6.42 -1.83 -40.57
N GLY A 584 7.33 -2.47 -41.31
CA GLY A 584 8.74 -2.06 -41.41
C GLY A 584 9.62 -2.50 -40.23
N LYS A 585 9.12 -3.40 -39.37
CA LYS A 585 9.89 -3.98 -38.26
C LYS A 585 10.60 -5.28 -38.66
N ASP A 586 11.82 -5.43 -38.19
CA ASP A 586 12.62 -6.65 -38.35
C ASP A 586 12.13 -7.74 -37.39
N ILE A 587 11.55 -8.80 -37.93
CA ILE A 587 11.20 -10.01 -37.16
C ILE A 587 12.48 -10.80 -36.86
N SER A 588 12.57 -11.28 -35.63
CA SER A 588 13.68 -12.08 -35.09
C SER A 588 13.28 -13.54 -34.85
N ARG A 589 11.99 -13.81 -34.58
CA ARG A 589 11.44 -15.16 -34.40
C ARG A 589 10.00 -15.26 -34.88
N ILE A 590 9.60 -16.47 -35.25
CA ILE A 590 8.21 -16.81 -35.60
C ILE A 590 7.79 -18.13 -34.94
N ALA A 591 6.50 -18.28 -34.65
CA ALA A 591 5.90 -19.50 -34.14
C ALA A 591 4.44 -19.61 -34.57
N ILE A 592 4.00 -20.82 -34.95
CA ILE A 592 2.59 -21.11 -35.26
C ILE A 592 1.83 -21.43 -33.98
N THR A 593 0.61 -20.92 -33.84
CA THR A 593 -0.28 -21.31 -32.74
C THR A 593 -0.71 -22.78 -32.87
N PRO A 594 -0.97 -23.52 -31.77
CA PRO A 594 -1.32 -24.94 -31.81
C PRO A 594 -2.68 -25.28 -32.44
N ASP A 595 -3.46 -24.28 -32.83
CA ASP A 595 -4.65 -24.43 -33.66
C ASP A 595 -4.34 -24.40 -35.16
N GLY A 596 -3.13 -24.02 -35.55
CA GLY A 596 -2.77 -23.83 -36.95
C GLY A 596 -3.51 -22.66 -37.60
N GLU A 597 -4.16 -21.78 -36.83
CA GLU A 597 -4.95 -20.65 -37.36
C GLU A 597 -4.17 -19.33 -37.41
N ARG A 598 -3.11 -19.18 -36.59
CA ARG A 598 -2.36 -17.93 -36.45
C ARG A 598 -0.85 -18.13 -36.45
N LEU A 599 -0.14 -17.14 -36.99
CA LEU A 599 1.31 -17.02 -36.88
C LEU A 599 1.64 -15.87 -35.94
N VAL A 600 2.64 -16.08 -35.08
CA VAL A 600 3.15 -15.05 -34.18
C VAL A 600 4.58 -14.72 -34.55
N GLY A 601 4.88 -13.43 -34.64
CA GLY A 601 6.20 -12.90 -34.94
C GLY A 601 6.68 -12.01 -33.81
N LEU A 602 7.95 -12.15 -33.46
CA LEU A 602 8.62 -11.30 -32.49
C LEU A 602 9.63 -10.43 -33.22
N ALA A 603 9.46 -9.11 -33.17
CA ALA A 603 10.42 -8.16 -33.70
C ALA A 603 11.65 -8.00 -32.79
N LYS A 604 12.77 -7.54 -33.36
CA LYS A 604 14.01 -7.24 -32.61
C LYS A 604 13.81 -6.17 -31.52
N ASP A 605 12.80 -5.32 -31.67
CA ASP A 605 12.40 -4.32 -30.67
C ASP A 605 11.38 -4.85 -29.65
N ASN A 606 11.27 -6.18 -29.54
CA ASN A 606 10.33 -6.90 -28.67
C ASN A 606 8.83 -6.68 -28.98
N SER A 607 8.49 -6.09 -30.13
CA SER A 607 7.09 -6.02 -30.58
C SER A 607 6.58 -7.40 -31.00
N LEU A 608 5.39 -7.77 -30.55
CA LEU A 608 4.69 -8.97 -31.02
C LEU A 608 3.74 -8.63 -32.16
N PHE A 609 3.75 -9.49 -33.17
CA PHE A 609 2.89 -9.45 -34.34
C PHE A 609 2.07 -10.73 -34.40
N PHE A 610 0.77 -10.59 -34.71
CA PHE A 610 -0.12 -11.73 -34.87
C PHE A 610 -0.76 -11.66 -36.26
N TRP A 611 -0.53 -12.69 -37.07
CA TRP A 611 -1.20 -12.87 -38.36
C TRP A 611 -2.28 -13.93 -38.20
N GLN A 612 -3.52 -13.58 -38.55
CA GLN A 612 -4.67 -14.49 -38.51
C GLN A 612 -5.10 -14.89 -39.93
N GLY A 613 -5.87 -15.98 -40.04
CA GLY A 613 -6.37 -16.44 -41.34
C GLY A 613 -5.27 -17.14 -42.13
N MET A 614 -4.54 -18.05 -41.48
CA MET A 614 -3.49 -18.84 -42.16
C MET A 614 -4.01 -19.66 -43.34
N ASP A 615 -5.32 -19.93 -43.40
CA ASP A 615 -6.00 -20.55 -44.54
C ASP A 615 -6.47 -19.56 -45.61
N ASP A 616 -6.59 -18.28 -45.31
CA ASP A 616 -6.97 -17.28 -46.30
C ASP A 616 -5.77 -17.00 -47.21
N PRO A 617 -5.86 -17.22 -48.53
CA PRO A 617 -4.82 -16.79 -49.45
C PRO A 617 -4.64 -15.26 -49.43
N ARG A 618 -5.57 -14.46 -48.90
CA ARG A 618 -5.55 -12.99 -48.85
C ARG A 618 -5.13 -12.42 -47.47
N LEU A 619 -4.26 -13.12 -46.74
CA LEU A 619 -3.69 -12.67 -45.45
C LEU A 619 -3.56 -11.15 -45.37
N GLY A 620 -4.39 -10.54 -44.52
CA GLY A 620 -4.44 -9.10 -44.27
C GLY A 620 -3.28 -8.61 -43.40
N ALA A 621 -3.28 -7.30 -43.12
CA ALA A 621 -2.35 -6.67 -42.18
C ALA A 621 -2.37 -7.41 -40.80
N PRO A 622 -1.26 -7.43 -40.05
CA PRO A 622 -1.22 -8.08 -38.74
C PRO A 622 -2.34 -7.52 -37.86
N ALA A 623 -3.13 -8.41 -37.26
CA ALA A 623 -4.05 -8.05 -36.22
C ALA A 623 -3.19 -7.79 -34.98
N PHE A 624 -2.85 -6.51 -34.73
CA PHE A 624 -2.16 -5.97 -33.55
C PHE A 624 -0.62 -5.81 -33.64
N ALA A 625 -0.16 -4.64 -33.15
CA ALA A 625 1.18 -4.32 -32.65
C ALA A 625 1.08 -2.96 -31.88
N PRO A 626 1.83 -2.67 -30.80
CA PRO A 626 2.73 -3.47 -29.95
C PRO A 626 2.05 -3.86 -28.61
N LEU A 627 2.71 -4.70 -27.80
CA LEU A 627 2.41 -4.76 -26.36
C LEU A 627 2.43 -3.34 -25.80
N PRO A 628 1.34 -2.81 -25.22
CA PRO A 628 1.36 -1.49 -24.64
C PRO A 628 2.42 -1.47 -23.54
N ASN A 629 3.40 -0.56 -23.65
CA ASN A 629 4.12 -0.09 -22.48
C ASN A 629 3.28 1.04 -21.87
N PRO A 630 2.59 0.82 -20.74
CA PRO A 630 1.80 1.86 -20.09
C PRO A 630 2.64 3.03 -19.54
N ALA A 631 3.98 2.95 -19.58
CA ALA A 631 4.89 4.00 -19.11
C ALA A 631 5.64 4.77 -20.22
N GLY A 632 5.32 4.57 -21.50
CA GLY A 632 5.93 5.35 -22.60
C GLY A 632 7.41 5.02 -22.90
N GLY A 633 7.95 3.90 -22.43
CA GLY A 633 9.26 3.37 -22.82
C GLY A 633 9.21 2.40 -24.01
N THR A 634 10.35 2.15 -24.64
CA THR A 634 10.47 1.39 -25.91
C THR A 634 10.55 -0.14 -25.78
N ASP A 635 10.45 -0.73 -24.58
CA ASP A 635 10.55 -2.19 -24.42
C ASP A 635 9.44 -2.75 -23.49
N PRO A 636 8.39 -3.39 -24.03
CA PRO A 636 7.29 -3.95 -23.25
C PRO A 636 7.60 -5.33 -22.62
N LEU A 637 8.75 -5.94 -22.92
CA LEU A 637 9.17 -7.23 -22.34
C LEU A 637 10.51 -7.14 -21.57
N GLY A 638 11.15 -5.97 -21.60
CA GLY A 638 12.34 -5.61 -20.81
C GLY A 638 13.65 -6.22 -21.32
N ALA A 639 13.68 -7.54 -21.52
CA ALA A 639 14.83 -8.27 -22.05
C ALA A 639 14.49 -8.88 -23.42
N SER A 640 15.50 -9.04 -24.28
CA SER A 640 15.31 -9.69 -25.58
C SER A 640 14.79 -11.12 -25.40
N VAL A 641 13.67 -11.44 -26.04
CA VAL A 641 13.05 -12.77 -25.90
C VAL A 641 13.85 -13.81 -26.69
N THR A 642 14.32 -14.82 -25.96
CA THR A 642 15.16 -15.91 -26.47
C THR A 642 14.36 -17.12 -26.94
N GLN A 643 13.17 -17.38 -26.36
CA GLN A 643 12.32 -18.51 -26.74
C GLN A 643 10.83 -18.13 -26.66
N VAL A 644 10.03 -18.63 -27.60
CA VAL A 644 8.56 -18.47 -27.65
C VAL A 644 7.92 -19.85 -27.74
N SER A 645 6.91 -20.12 -26.92
CA SER A 645 6.11 -21.36 -26.98
C SER A 645 4.64 -21.07 -26.69
N PHE A 646 3.74 -21.93 -27.15
CA PHE A 646 2.31 -21.86 -26.87
C PHE A 646 1.85 -23.05 -26.04
N SER A 647 0.91 -22.84 -25.12
CA SER A 647 0.27 -23.94 -24.42
C SER A 647 -0.56 -24.80 -25.37
N ALA A 648 -0.56 -26.11 -25.14
CA ALA A 648 -1.40 -27.06 -25.87
C ALA A 648 -2.90 -26.72 -25.79
N ASP A 649 -3.36 -26.11 -24.69
CA ASP A 649 -4.75 -25.66 -24.52
C ASP A 649 -5.10 -24.40 -25.34
N ARG A 650 -4.13 -23.83 -26.08
CA ARG A 650 -4.26 -22.67 -26.98
C ARG A 650 -4.60 -21.35 -26.28
N LYS A 651 -4.54 -21.33 -24.95
CA LYS A 651 -4.93 -20.13 -24.17
C LYS A 651 -3.75 -19.23 -23.86
N ARG A 652 -2.51 -19.73 -23.89
CA ARG A 652 -1.33 -18.98 -23.42
C ARG A 652 -0.15 -19.07 -24.38
N ALA A 653 0.63 -18.01 -24.40
CA ALA A 653 1.99 -17.97 -24.94
C ALA A 653 2.98 -17.71 -23.81
N PHE A 654 4.16 -18.33 -23.91
CA PHE A 654 5.26 -18.23 -22.96
C PHE A 654 6.46 -17.64 -23.67
N LEU A 655 6.99 -16.54 -23.14
CA LEU A 655 8.10 -15.78 -23.70
C LEU A 655 9.24 -15.79 -22.69
N LEU A 656 10.36 -16.43 -23.01
CA LEU A 656 11.56 -16.42 -22.16
C LEU A 656 12.47 -15.26 -22.55
N GLY A 657 12.67 -14.29 -21.65
CA GLY A 657 13.65 -13.22 -21.78
C GLY A 657 15.08 -13.70 -21.54
N ALA A 658 16.06 -12.98 -22.11
CA ALA A 658 17.49 -13.19 -21.86
C ALA A 658 17.89 -12.98 -20.39
N ASP A 659 17.04 -12.30 -19.62
CA ASP A 659 17.16 -12.11 -18.16
C ASP A 659 16.56 -13.26 -17.34
N ALA A 660 16.27 -14.39 -18.00
CA ALA A 660 15.68 -15.60 -17.43
C ALA A 660 14.25 -15.40 -16.88
N ARG A 661 13.51 -14.41 -17.34
CA ARG A 661 12.10 -14.23 -16.98
C ARG A 661 11.18 -14.88 -18.00
N ILE A 662 10.14 -15.57 -17.53
CA ILE A 662 9.09 -16.09 -18.41
C ILE A 662 7.86 -15.21 -18.30
N THR A 663 7.53 -14.50 -19.38
CA THR A 663 6.29 -13.73 -19.49
C THR A 663 5.19 -14.61 -20.07
N VAL A 664 4.07 -14.70 -19.34
CA VAL A 664 2.89 -15.46 -19.75
C VAL A 664 1.85 -14.51 -20.32
N VAL A 665 1.56 -14.70 -21.61
CA VAL A 665 0.63 -13.89 -22.39
C VAL A 665 -0.64 -14.69 -22.64
N GLN A 666 -1.80 -14.11 -22.34
CA GLN A 666 -3.09 -14.74 -22.67
C GLN A 666 -3.42 -14.49 -24.13
N VAL A 667 -3.68 -15.56 -24.89
CA VAL A 667 -3.99 -15.49 -26.33
C VAL A 667 -5.38 -14.87 -26.55
N ALA A 668 -6.33 -15.14 -25.65
CA ALA A 668 -7.67 -14.58 -25.66
C ALA A 668 -7.86 -13.65 -24.46
N GLY A 669 -8.32 -12.43 -24.75
CA GLY A 669 -8.68 -11.44 -23.76
C GLY A 669 -9.99 -11.81 -23.06
N THR A 670 -10.18 -11.25 -21.87
CA THR A 670 -11.43 -11.36 -21.11
C THR A 670 -12.43 -10.27 -21.51
N GLU A 671 -11.95 -9.18 -22.10
CA GLU A 671 -12.78 -8.07 -22.55
C GLU A 671 -13.30 -8.34 -23.96
N LYS A 672 -14.64 -8.47 -24.07
CA LYS A 672 -15.31 -8.47 -25.37
C LYS A 672 -15.65 -7.03 -25.73
N THR A 673 -14.85 -6.43 -26.60
CA THR A 673 -15.14 -5.11 -27.17
C THR A 673 -16.01 -5.27 -28.41
N ALA A 674 -17.16 -4.60 -28.46
CA ALA A 674 -17.89 -4.44 -29.71
C ALA A 674 -17.43 -3.15 -30.39
N SER A 675 -17.28 -3.16 -31.71
CA SER A 675 -16.92 -1.98 -32.50
C SER A 675 -18.10 -1.55 -33.37
N GLY A 676 -18.32 -0.24 -33.47
CA GLY A 676 -19.34 0.36 -34.32
C GLY A 676 -18.76 1.47 -35.20
N ARG A 677 -19.55 1.88 -36.20
CA ARG A 677 -19.16 2.94 -37.15
C ARG A 677 -19.52 4.31 -36.60
N GLY A 678 -18.70 5.32 -36.89
CA GLY A 678 -18.98 6.72 -36.57
C GLY A 678 -18.77 7.08 -35.09
N ALA A 679 -18.54 8.37 -34.84
CA ALA A 679 -18.33 8.91 -33.52
C ALA A 679 -19.67 8.97 -32.75
N PRO A 680 -19.74 8.53 -31.48
CA PRO A 680 -20.96 8.61 -30.66
C PRO A 680 -21.45 10.06 -30.53
N GLN A 681 -22.72 10.31 -30.87
CA GLN A 681 -23.32 11.66 -30.81
C GLN A 681 -24.43 11.77 -29.77
N ALA A 682 -25.27 10.74 -29.66
CA ALA A 682 -26.40 10.75 -28.73
C ALA A 682 -26.78 9.35 -28.29
N LYS A 683 -27.44 9.25 -27.14
CA LYS A 683 -28.07 8.03 -26.64
C LYS A 683 -29.55 8.28 -26.38
N SER A 684 -30.36 7.22 -26.38
CA SER A 684 -31.75 7.29 -25.93
C SER A 684 -31.82 7.58 -24.44
N ASN A 685 -32.98 8.06 -23.97
CA ASN A 685 -33.15 8.41 -22.55
C ASN A 685 -32.99 7.20 -21.63
N ASP A 686 -33.38 6.01 -22.08
CA ASP A 686 -33.17 4.75 -21.36
C ASP A 686 -31.76 4.16 -21.54
N GLY A 687 -30.92 4.78 -22.38
CA GLY A 687 -29.55 4.36 -22.68
C GLY A 687 -29.43 3.05 -23.43
N LYS A 688 -30.50 2.54 -24.05
CA LYS A 688 -30.48 1.29 -24.82
C LYS A 688 -30.07 1.47 -26.28
N THR A 689 -30.28 2.67 -26.81
CA THR A 689 -30.04 3.00 -28.22
C THR A 689 -28.95 4.05 -28.33
N LEU A 690 -28.03 3.86 -29.27
CA LEU A 690 -26.91 4.75 -29.58
C LEU A 690 -27.08 5.32 -30.99
N TYR A 691 -26.78 6.60 -31.15
CA TYR A 691 -26.68 7.25 -32.45
C TYR A 691 -25.26 7.79 -32.67
N SER A 692 -24.65 7.40 -33.78
CA SER A 692 -23.30 7.79 -34.19
C SER A 692 -23.29 8.40 -35.59
N ILE A 693 -22.25 9.18 -35.91
CA ILE A 693 -22.10 9.82 -37.23
C ILE A 693 -20.71 9.54 -37.80
N SER A 694 -20.66 9.14 -39.08
CA SER A 694 -19.42 9.02 -39.86
C SER A 694 -19.64 9.67 -41.23
N SER A 695 -18.76 10.60 -41.62
CA SER A 695 -18.82 11.24 -42.96
C SER A 695 -20.21 11.78 -43.35
N GLY A 696 -20.94 12.34 -42.39
CA GLY A 696 -22.30 12.89 -42.60
C GLY A 696 -23.43 11.86 -42.69
N THR A 697 -23.12 10.57 -42.52
CA THR A 697 -24.10 9.48 -42.42
C THR A 697 -24.34 9.16 -40.95
N GLY A 698 -25.60 9.11 -40.54
CA GLY A 698 -26.01 8.69 -39.20
C GLY A 698 -26.26 7.19 -39.13
N TYR A 699 -25.86 6.58 -38.03
CA TYR A 699 -26.08 5.16 -37.70
C TYR A 699 -26.79 5.06 -36.36
N VAL A 700 -27.82 4.21 -36.29
CA VAL A 700 -28.52 3.89 -35.04
C VAL A 700 -28.25 2.44 -34.67
N GLU A 701 -27.87 2.21 -33.41
CA GLU A 701 -27.64 0.88 -32.82
C GLU A 701 -28.55 0.69 -31.61
N GLY A 702 -29.29 -0.42 -31.53
CA GLY A 702 -30.21 -0.67 -30.41
C GLY A 702 -30.61 -2.16 -30.29
N PRO A 703 -31.39 -2.52 -29.26
CA PRO A 703 -31.78 -3.90 -29.00
C PRO A 703 -32.60 -4.49 -30.15
N GLY A 704 -32.22 -5.67 -30.65
CA GLY A 704 -32.91 -6.34 -31.75
C GLY A 704 -32.60 -5.81 -33.15
N MET A 705 -31.67 -4.85 -33.28
CA MET A 705 -31.15 -4.39 -34.57
C MET A 705 -29.79 -5.05 -34.84
N PRO A 706 -29.51 -5.60 -36.04
CA PRO A 706 -28.17 -6.03 -36.40
C PRO A 706 -27.19 -4.85 -36.37
N HIS A 707 -25.92 -5.11 -36.04
CA HIS A 707 -24.87 -4.08 -36.11
C HIS A 707 -24.80 -3.49 -37.54
N ASN A 708 -25.12 -2.19 -37.69
CA ASN A 708 -25.03 -1.34 -38.91
C ASN A 708 -26.29 -1.07 -39.78
N ASP A 709 -27.52 -1.39 -39.38
CA ASP A 709 -28.60 -1.45 -40.39
C ASP A 709 -29.41 -0.15 -40.66
N ALA A 710 -29.54 0.79 -39.73
CA ALA A 710 -30.30 2.02 -40.01
C ALA A 710 -29.38 3.16 -40.48
N ARG A 711 -29.06 3.17 -41.77
CA ARG A 711 -28.32 4.27 -42.41
C ARG A 711 -29.28 5.38 -42.80
N GLN A 712 -29.01 6.58 -42.30
CA GLN A 712 -29.77 7.77 -42.67
C GLN A 712 -28.85 8.92 -43.08
N LYS A 713 -29.23 9.66 -44.12
CA LYS A 713 -28.64 10.97 -44.41
C LYS A 713 -28.94 11.86 -43.22
N SER A 714 -27.91 12.29 -42.48
CA SER A 714 -28.17 12.84 -41.15
C SER A 714 -29.05 14.09 -41.20
N GLY A 715 -28.99 14.91 -42.25
CA GLY A 715 -29.70 16.20 -42.35
C GLY A 715 -29.39 17.20 -41.22
N ILE A 716 -28.61 16.77 -40.22
CA ILE A 716 -28.40 17.37 -38.91
C ILE A 716 -26.98 17.94 -38.88
N ARG A 717 -26.87 19.18 -38.38
CA ARG A 717 -25.64 19.94 -38.21
C ARG A 717 -25.03 19.75 -36.82
N ARG A 718 -25.84 19.84 -35.76
CA ARG A 718 -25.42 19.77 -34.36
C ARG A 718 -26.62 19.43 -33.48
N TRP A 719 -26.32 18.99 -32.25
CA TRP A 719 -27.27 18.54 -31.22
C TRP A 719 -28.10 17.39 -31.76
N ALA A 720 -27.71 16.17 -31.43
CA ALA A 720 -28.44 14.98 -31.82
C ALA A 720 -29.20 14.43 -30.61
N ALA A 721 -30.39 13.88 -30.87
CA ALA A 721 -31.13 13.04 -29.95
C ALA A 721 -31.70 11.85 -30.72
N VAL A 722 -31.84 10.70 -30.05
CA VAL A 722 -32.44 9.48 -30.61
C VAL A 722 -33.58 9.03 -29.71
N SER A 723 -34.68 8.58 -30.31
CA SER A 723 -35.84 8.06 -29.57
C SER A 723 -35.50 6.72 -28.91
N ASN A 724 -36.23 6.35 -27.85
CA ASN A 724 -35.99 5.09 -27.14
C ASN A 724 -36.18 3.85 -28.03
N ASP A 725 -37.10 3.90 -28.99
CA ASP A 725 -37.32 2.84 -29.98
C ASP A 725 -36.30 2.85 -31.14
N GLY A 726 -35.42 3.85 -31.20
CA GLY A 726 -34.41 4.03 -32.24
C GLY A 726 -34.94 4.38 -33.63
N ARG A 727 -36.25 4.59 -33.80
CA ARG A 727 -36.84 4.87 -35.12
C ARG A 727 -36.65 6.32 -35.57
N ARG A 728 -36.45 7.24 -34.62
CA ARG A 728 -36.39 8.67 -34.89
C ARG A 728 -35.14 9.32 -34.34
N VAL A 729 -34.64 10.28 -35.09
CA VAL A 729 -33.49 11.10 -34.70
C VAL A 729 -33.85 12.56 -34.90
N ALA A 730 -33.48 13.39 -33.94
CA ALA A 730 -33.73 14.81 -33.96
C ALA A 730 -32.43 15.60 -33.90
N GLY A 731 -32.42 16.79 -34.51
CA GLY A 731 -31.32 17.73 -34.37
C GLY A 731 -31.51 19.01 -35.16
N ILE A 732 -30.52 19.90 -35.13
CA ILE A 732 -30.57 21.16 -35.87
C ILE A 732 -30.35 20.87 -37.36
N LYS A 733 -31.28 21.30 -38.22
CA LYS A 733 -31.19 21.12 -39.67
C LYS A 733 -29.96 21.83 -40.25
N LYS A 734 -29.30 21.21 -41.22
CA LYS A 734 -28.20 21.86 -41.98
C LYS A 734 -28.69 23.15 -42.63
N ASN A 735 -27.90 24.23 -42.51
CA ASN A 735 -28.18 25.56 -43.07
C ASN A 735 -29.49 26.21 -42.59
N SER A 736 -30.02 25.79 -41.44
CA SER A 736 -31.21 26.38 -40.80
C SER A 736 -30.98 26.52 -39.28
N SER A 737 -31.85 27.28 -38.63
CA SER A 737 -31.95 27.39 -37.17
C SER A 737 -33.14 26.62 -36.59
N SER A 738 -33.80 25.77 -37.40
CA SER A 738 -34.90 24.90 -36.99
C SER A 738 -34.43 23.54 -36.49
N VAL A 739 -35.20 22.93 -35.59
CA VAL A 739 -35.09 21.52 -35.21
C VAL A 739 -35.88 20.68 -36.21
N ILE A 740 -35.24 19.64 -36.74
CA ILE A 740 -35.90 18.61 -37.54
C ILE A 740 -35.95 17.29 -36.77
N VAL A 741 -37.03 16.56 -36.97
CA VAL A 741 -37.17 15.17 -36.54
C VAL A 741 -37.31 14.29 -37.76
N MET A 742 -36.42 13.31 -37.88
CA MET A 742 -36.36 12.39 -39.00
C MET A 742 -36.80 11.00 -38.58
N GLU A 743 -37.45 10.29 -39.50
CA GLU A 743 -37.75 8.87 -39.42
C GLU A 743 -37.18 8.21 -40.68
N GLY A 744 -36.08 7.46 -40.52
CA GLY A 744 -35.24 7.05 -41.64
C GLY A 744 -34.66 8.25 -42.40
N ASN A 745 -34.89 8.32 -43.71
CA ASN A 745 -34.44 9.44 -44.56
C ASN A 745 -35.50 10.55 -44.75
N ALA A 746 -36.67 10.41 -44.13
CA ALA A 746 -37.77 11.37 -44.27
C ALA A 746 -37.83 12.32 -43.06
N VAL A 747 -38.13 13.60 -43.31
CA VAL A 747 -38.44 14.56 -42.25
C VAL A 747 -39.88 14.31 -41.79
N SER A 748 -40.05 13.89 -40.54
CA SER A 748 -41.35 13.65 -39.91
C SER A 748 -42.06 14.97 -39.56
N TYR A 749 -41.31 15.91 -38.99
CA TYR A 749 -41.75 17.29 -38.75
C TYR A 749 -40.55 18.23 -38.50
N GLU A 750 -40.76 19.53 -38.67
CA GLU A 750 -39.78 20.60 -38.50
C GLU A 750 -40.37 21.71 -37.62
N SER A 751 -39.56 22.28 -36.73
CA SER A 751 -40.02 23.34 -35.82
C SER A 751 -40.02 24.72 -36.49
N ASP A 752 -41.06 25.51 -36.22
CA ASP A 752 -41.12 26.95 -36.52
C ASP A 752 -40.35 27.82 -35.50
N VAL A 753 -39.77 27.21 -34.47
CA VAL A 753 -39.02 27.90 -33.40
C VAL A 753 -37.54 27.94 -33.75
N SER A 754 -36.97 29.15 -33.78
CA SER A 754 -35.53 29.33 -33.97
C SER A 754 -34.74 28.92 -32.73
N VAL A 755 -33.63 28.22 -32.97
CA VAL A 755 -32.70 27.73 -31.96
C VAL A 755 -31.49 28.67 -31.84
N SER A 756 -30.96 28.85 -30.63
CA SER A 756 -29.76 29.68 -30.40
C SER A 756 -28.52 29.12 -31.13
N SER A 757 -27.69 30.00 -31.69
CA SER A 757 -26.38 29.66 -32.27
C SER A 757 -25.23 29.72 -31.26
N ALA A 758 -25.47 30.25 -30.04
CA ALA A 758 -24.45 30.43 -29.03
C ALA A 758 -24.07 29.09 -28.37
N ASN A 759 -22.78 28.78 -28.42
CA ASN A 759 -22.13 27.57 -27.91
C ASN A 759 -22.47 27.28 -26.44
N GLU A 760 -22.99 26.08 -26.14
CA GLU A 760 -22.88 25.49 -24.79
C GLU A 760 -22.57 23.98 -24.86
N SER A 761 -21.96 23.48 -23.78
CA SER A 761 -21.16 22.25 -23.67
C SER A 761 -21.98 20.96 -23.43
N GLY A 762 -23.32 21.05 -23.37
CA GLY A 762 -24.22 19.94 -23.02
C GLY A 762 -25.29 19.61 -24.09
N PRO A 763 -26.07 18.53 -23.91
CA PRO A 763 -27.18 18.21 -24.81
C PRO A 763 -28.31 19.22 -24.65
N LEU A 764 -28.69 19.85 -25.76
CA LEU A 764 -29.72 20.89 -25.80
C LEU A 764 -30.96 20.46 -26.60
N ILE A 765 -31.01 19.18 -26.95
CA ILE A 765 -32.17 18.52 -27.54
C ILE A 765 -32.32 17.12 -26.94
N ALA A 766 -33.56 16.72 -26.65
CA ALA A 766 -33.87 15.38 -26.18
C ALA A 766 -35.30 14.99 -26.60
N PHE A 767 -35.55 13.70 -26.78
CA PHE A 767 -36.92 13.20 -26.93
C PHE A 767 -37.62 13.14 -25.57
N CYS A 768 -38.94 13.28 -25.55
CA CYS A 768 -39.78 13.10 -24.37
C CYS A 768 -41.03 12.29 -24.73
N GLN A 769 -41.96 12.14 -23.78
CA GLN A 769 -43.17 11.33 -23.97
C GLN A 769 -43.98 11.76 -25.22
N GLY A 770 -44.50 10.77 -25.96
CA GLY A 770 -45.34 10.99 -27.14
C GLY A 770 -44.56 11.49 -28.36
N ASP A 771 -43.29 11.06 -28.48
CA ASP A 771 -42.37 11.37 -29.58
C ASP A 771 -42.04 12.84 -29.81
N ALA A 772 -42.49 13.71 -28.89
CA ALA A 772 -42.15 15.12 -28.92
C ALA A 772 -40.69 15.34 -28.54
N VAL A 773 -40.10 16.40 -29.06
CA VAL A 773 -38.73 16.83 -28.74
C VAL A 773 -38.78 18.05 -27.83
N VAL A 774 -37.82 18.12 -26.91
CA VAL A 774 -37.59 19.27 -26.05
C VAL A 774 -36.26 19.89 -26.42
N PHE A 775 -36.22 21.20 -26.65
CA PHE A 775 -35.00 21.91 -27.02
C PHE A 775 -34.96 23.35 -26.50
N ALA A 776 -33.76 23.92 -26.44
CA ALA A 776 -33.53 25.31 -26.07
C ALA A 776 -33.76 26.26 -27.27
N ALA A 777 -34.68 27.21 -27.15
CA ALA A 777 -34.96 28.22 -28.16
C ALA A 777 -33.98 29.40 -28.08
N SER A 778 -33.91 30.21 -29.15
CA SER A 778 -33.05 31.40 -29.20
C SER A 778 -33.43 32.49 -28.18
N ASP A 779 -34.66 32.49 -27.67
CA ASP A 779 -35.13 33.40 -26.62
C ASP A 779 -34.80 32.93 -25.19
N GLY A 780 -34.00 31.86 -25.04
CA GLY A 780 -33.63 31.26 -23.76
C GLY A 780 -34.74 30.48 -23.07
N SER A 781 -35.88 30.26 -23.75
CA SER A 781 -36.93 29.36 -23.28
C SER A 781 -36.67 27.92 -23.71
N VAL A 782 -37.16 26.94 -22.95
CA VAL A 782 -37.11 25.53 -23.33
C VAL A 782 -38.49 25.10 -23.80
N VAL A 783 -38.59 24.63 -25.04
CA VAL A 783 -39.87 24.34 -25.72
C VAL A 783 -40.02 22.85 -25.95
N ARG A 784 -41.20 22.31 -25.66
CA ARG A 784 -41.63 20.97 -26.10
C ARG A 784 -42.41 21.10 -27.40
N TYR A 785 -41.98 20.37 -28.43
CA TYR A 785 -42.49 20.44 -29.79
C TYR A 785 -42.85 19.05 -30.30
N GLY A 786 -44.07 18.87 -30.78
CA GLY A 786 -44.54 17.64 -31.40
C GLY A 786 -44.88 17.83 -32.87
N LYS A 787 -45.38 16.78 -33.51
CA LYS A 787 -45.82 16.81 -34.91
C LYS A 787 -46.89 17.87 -35.20
N ASN A 788 -47.73 18.17 -34.19
CA ASN A 788 -48.81 19.14 -34.29
C ASN A 788 -48.41 20.55 -33.82
N GLY A 789 -47.11 20.83 -33.70
CA GLY A 789 -46.57 22.12 -33.28
C GLY A 789 -46.16 22.20 -31.80
N ARG A 790 -46.18 23.41 -31.25
CA ARG A 790 -45.74 23.71 -29.87
C ARG A 790 -46.72 23.12 -28.86
N LEU A 791 -46.22 22.31 -27.92
CA LEU A 791 -47.03 21.66 -26.90
C LEU A 791 -46.96 22.38 -25.55
N ASN A 792 -45.75 22.66 -25.06
CA ASN A 792 -45.51 23.25 -23.74
C ASN A 792 -44.18 24.01 -23.68
N ARG A 793 -43.97 24.78 -22.61
CA ARG A 793 -42.71 25.48 -22.30
C ARG A 793 -42.25 25.16 -20.87
N TYR A 794 -40.94 25.09 -20.67
CA TYR A 794 -40.31 24.91 -19.35
C TYR A 794 -39.44 26.12 -19.01
N GLY A 795 -39.75 26.75 -17.87
CA GLY A 795 -39.08 27.98 -17.41
C GLY A 795 -39.60 29.27 -18.07
N GLY A 796 -39.39 30.40 -17.41
CA GLY A 796 -39.81 31.73 -17.88
C GLY A 796 -38.88 32.32 -18.95
N ARG A 797 -39.36 33.35 -19.66
CA ARG A 797 -38.51 34.22 -20.50
C ARG A 797 -37.52 34.96 -19.58
N GLY A 798 -36.24 34.99 -19.95
CA GLY A 798 -35.20 35.71 -19.19
C GLY A 798 -34.52 34.93 -18.05
N GLY A 799 -34.69 33.61 -17.96
CA GLY A 799 -34.06 32.80 -16.91
C GLY A 799 -32.54 32.55 -17.05
N GLY A 800 -31.84 33.23 -17.97
CA GLY A 800 -30.44 32.97 -18.32
C GLY A 800 -30.25 31.82 -19.32
N ASP A 801 -29.02 31.65 -19.79
CA ASP A 801 -28.64 30.68 -20.84
C ASP A 801 -28.82 29.22 -20.37
N VAL A 802 -29.33 28.37 -21.27
CA VAL A 802 -29.60 26.95 -21.00
C VAL A 802 -28.37 26.13 -21.35
N VAL A 803 -27.80 25.44 -20.35
CA VAL A 803 -26.55 24.67 -20.45
C VAL A 803 -26.79 23.23 -20.84
N SER A 804 -27.83 22.61 -20.29
CA SER A 804 -28.22 21.25 -20.63
C SER A 804 -29.68 20.97 -20.37
N ILE A 805 -30.21 20.06 -21.18
CA ILE A 805 -31.54 19.48 -21.05
C ILE A 805 -31.36 17.97 -20.88
N ARG A 806 -31.94 17.42 -19.82
CA ARG A 806 -31.96 15.98 -19.56
C ARG A 806 -33.41 15.51 -19.45
N VAL A 807 -33.69 14.29 -19.86
CA VAL A 807 -35.03 13.69 -19.79
C VAL A 807 -34.96 12.35 -19.06
N SER A 808 -35.99 12.00 -18.28
CA SER A 808 -36.06 10.71 -17.58
C SER A 808 -36.13 9.54 -18.57
N PRO A 809 -35.73 8.31 -18.17
CA PRO A 809 -35.73 7.14 -19.05
C PRO A 809 -37.05 6.90 -19.80
N ASP A 810 -38.19 7.18 -19.17
CA ASP A 810 -39.52 7.02 -19.76
C ASP A 810 -40.05 8.27 -20.50
N GLY A 811 -39.30 9.38 -20.53
CA GLY A 811 -39.71 10.62 -21.18
C GLY A 811 -40.66 11.51 -20.39
N SER A 812 -41.03 11.13 -19.16
CA SER A 812 -42.08 11.82 -18.38
C SER A 812 -41.63 13.05 -17.60
N LEU A 813 -40.31 13.25 -17.42
CA LEU A 813 -39.71 14.36 -16.69
C LEU A 813 -38.64 15.05 -17.53
N VAL A 814 -38.53 16.37 -17.38
CA VAL A 814 -37.53 17.21 -18.06
C VAL A 814 -36.75 18.00 -17.01
N ALA A 815 -35.44 17.86 -16.99
CA ALA A 815 -34.54 18.73 -16.22
C ALA A 815 -33.92 19.78 -17.14
N VAL A 816 -33.97 21.04 -16.71
CA VAL A 816 -33.37 22.18 -17.41
C VAL A 816 -32.32 22.79 -16.48
N SER A 817 -31.07 22.80 -16.95
CA SER A 817 -29.94 23.43 -16.25
C SER A 817 -29.63 24.79 -16.88
N ARG A 818 -29.43 25.82 -16.06
CA ARG A 818 -29.13 27.17 -16.53
C ARG A 818 -27.82 27.70 -15.97
N ARG A 819 -27.13 28.51 -16.77
CA ARG A 819 -25.85 29.15 -16.42
C ARG A 819 -26.07 30.03 -15.18
N HIS A 820 -25.29 29.80 -14.13
CA HIS A 820 -25.40 30.46 -12.82
C HIS A 820 -26.72 30.26 -12.03
N GLY A 821 -27.72 29.56 -12.56
CA GLY A 821 -29.08 29.44 -11.98
C GLY A 821 -29.45 28.06 -11.40
N GLY A 822 -28.56 27.06 -11.53
CA GLY A 822 -28.84 25.68 -11.11
C GLY A 822 -29.77 24.93 -12.06
N TYR A 823 -30.32 23.80 -11.61
CA TYR A 823 -31.26 22.99 -12.40
C TYR A 823 -32.68 23.02 -11.82
N ALA A 824 -33.67 22.89 -12.71
CA ALA A 824 -35.08 22.73 -12.35
C ALA A 824 -35.67 21.53 -13.11
N VAL A 825 -36.46 20.72 -12.39
CA VAL A 825 -37.15 19.54 -12.94
C VAL A 825 -38.63 19.86 -13.13
N TYR A 826 -39.16 19.47 -14.28
CA TYR A 826 -40.54 19.70 -14.69
C TYR A 826 -41.21 18.39 -15.11
N SER A 827 -42.53 18.33 -14.93
CA SER A 827 -43.35 17.30 -15.57
C SER A 827 -43.40 17.57 -17.07
N ALA A 828 -43.04 16.58 -17.90
CA ALA A 828 -43.03 16.73 -19.36
C ALA A 828 -44.44 17.03 -19.90
N ALA A 829 -45.46 16.38 -19.34
CA ALA A 829 -46.85 16.52 -19.76
C ALA A 829 -47.47 17.86 -19.37
N SER A 830 -47.26 18.34 -18.14
CA SER A 830 -47.97 19.53 -17.62
C SER A 830 -47.14 20.81 -17.63
N GLY A 831 -45.81 20.72 -17.82
CA GLY A 831 -44.92 21.88 -17.67
C GLY A 831 -44.73 22.34 -16.22
N LYS A 832 -45.39 21.68 -15.24
CA LYS A 832 -45.30 22.04 -13.82
C LYS A 832 -43.91 21.73 -13.26
N ARG A 833 -43.30 22.70 -12.56
CA ARG A 833 -42.05 22.51 -11.83
C ARG A 833 -42.28 21.58 -10.63
N LEU A 834 -41.43 20.58 -10.47
CA LEU A 834 -41.51 19.55 -9.44
C LEU A 834 -40.39 19.69 -8.41
N ALA A 835 -39.17 19.97 -8.85
CA ALA A 835 -37.99 20.06 -8.00
C ALA A 835 -36.96 21.03 -8.59
N GLY A 836 -35.90 21.31 -7.83
CA GLY A 836 -34.72 22.02 -8.33
C GLY A 836 -33.55 21.93 -7.36
N GLY A 837 -32.37 22.26 -7.85
CA GLY A 837 -31.12 22.22 -7.09
C GLY A 837 -30.06 23.12 -7.70
N LYS A 838 -28.87 23.15 -7.08
CA LYS A 838 -27.70 23.88 -7.59
C LYS A 838 -26.94 23.03 -8.62
N GLY A 839 -26.14 23.69 -9.46
CA GLY A 839 -25.30 23.03 -10.45
C GLY A 839 -26.03 22.59 -11.72
N GLU A 840 -25.35 21.80 -12.54
CA GLU A 840 -25.86 21.25 -13.80
C GLU A 840 -26.37 19.82 -13.61
N ALA A 841 -27.61 19.53 -14.02
CA ALA A 841 -28.15 18.17 -14.02
C ALA A 841 -27.51 17.31 -15.13
N LEU A 842 -26.92 16.19 -14.73
CA LEU A 842 -26.27 15.22 -15.61
C LEU A 842 -27.20 14.06 -15.97
N SER A 843 -28.04 13.64 -15.04
CA SER A 843 -29.04 12.57 -15.24
C SER A 843 -30.22 12.77 -14.30
N LEU A 844 -31.40 12.31 -14.70
CA LEU A 844 -32.58 12.23 -13.83
C LEU A 844 -33.25 10.88 -13.96
N GLY A 845 -33.61 10.29 -12.82
CA GLY A 845 -34.41 9.08 -12.79
C GLY A 845 -35.82 9.37 -12.32
N GLY A 846 -36.78 8.68 -12.91
CA GLY A 846 -38.18 8.76 -12.53
C GLY A 846 -39.03 8.02 -13.53
N ALA A 847 -40.28 7.78 -13.14
CA ALA A 847 -41.26 7.15 -14.00
C ALA A 847 -42.63 7.77 -13.76
N SER A 848 -43.49 7.82 -14.78
CA SER A 848 -44.88 8.30 -14.68
C SER A 848 -45.00 9.70 -14.08
N GLY A 849 -44.03 10.57 -14.34
CA GLY A 849 -43.99 11.94 -13.81
C GLY A 849 -43.59 12.04 -12.33
N ARG A 850 -43.17 10.95 -11.69
CA ARG A 850 -42.64 10.93 -10.33
C ARG A 850 -41.12 10.90 -10.35
N LEU A 851 -40.50 11.90 -9.74
CA LEU A 851 -39.05 12.00 -9.60
C LEU A 851 -38.54 10.98 -8.58
N SER A 852 -37.50 10.23 -8.93
CA SER A 852 -36.81 9.32 -8.01
C SER A 852 -35.47 9.90 -7.53
N HIS A 853 -34.70 10.49 -8.43
CA HIS A 853 -33.43 11.12 -8.13
C HIS A 853 -32.97 12.07 -9.24
N VAL A 854 -32.07 12.98 -8.89
CA VAL A 854 -31.30 13.79 -9.86
C VAL A 854 -29.83 13.66 -9.52
N LEU A 855 -29.01 13.38 -10.53
CA LEU A 855 -27.56 13.48 -10.44
C LEU A 855 -27.13 14.80 -11.08
N ALA A 856 -26.39 15.61 -10.35
CA ALA A 856 -25.93 16.92 -10.80
C ALA A 856 -24.46 17.17 -10.41
N ILE A 857 -23.83 18.13 -11.07
CA ILE A 857 -22.51 18.65 -10.71
C ILE A 857 -22.61 20.11 -10.24
N ASP A 858 -22.19 20.36 -9.00
CA ASP A 858 -22.21 21.68 -8.33
C ASP A 858 -20.77 22.11 -8.04
N GLY A 859 -20.17 22.91 -8.92
CA GLY A 859 -18.73 23.21 -8.87
C GLY A 859 -17.89 21.97 -9.17
N HIS A 860 -17.16 21.47 -8.17
CA HIS A 860 -16.37 20.24 -8.23
C HIS A 860 -17.04 19.04 -7.54
N ASP A 861 -18.26 19.21 -7.00
CA ASP A 861 -18.96 18.16 -6.26
C ASP A 861 -20.01 17.46 -7.12
N VAL A 862 -20.07 16.13 -7.03
CA VAL A 862 -21.19 15.35 -7.54
C VAL A 862 -22.28 15.32 -6.49
N VAL A 863 -23.46 15.82 -6.83
CA VAL A 863 -24.61 15.90 -5.95
C VAL A 863 -25.71 14.98 -6.48
N ARG A 864 -26.07 13.99 -5.67
CA ARG A 864 -27.24 13.14 -5.92
C ARG A 864 -28.37 13.55 -4.97
N SER A 865 -29.45 14.07 -5.52
CA SER A 865 -30.66 14.42 -4.78
C SER A 865 -31.70 13.31 -4.91
N ASP A 866 -32.34 12.93 -3.81
CA ASP A 866 -33.47 11.99 -3.82
C ASP A 866 -34.79 12.67 -4.28
N SER A 867 -35.90 11.93 -4.27
CA SER A 867 -37.22 12.43 -4.64
C SER A 867 -37.74 13.58 -3.76
N ARG A 868 -37.17 13.76 -2.55
CA ARG A 868 -37.48 14.85 -1.62
C ARG A 868 -36.52 16.04 -1.78
N GLY A 869 -35.55 15.94 -2.68
CA GLY A 869 -34.54 16.97 -2.92
C GLY A 869 -33.44 17.01 -1.86
N LYS A 870 -33.29 15.98 -1.02
CA LYS A 870 -32.20 15.93 -0.03
C LYS A 870 -30.89 15.61 -0.74
N PRO A 871 -29.89 16.51 -0.73
CA PRO A 871 -28.65 16.29 -1.44
C PRO A 871 -27.74 15.35 -0.67
N THR A 872 -27.18 14.37 -1.37
CA THR A 872 -26.06 13.54 -0.92
C THR A 872 -24.86 13.90 -1.80
N ARG A 873 -23.77 14.40 -1.17
CA ARG A 873 -22.55 14.76 -1.90
C ARG A 873 -21.61 13.56 -1.94
N ALA A 874 -21.18 13.19 -3.13
CA ALA A 874 -20.10 12.23 -3.33
C ALA A 874 -18.81 13.01 -3.63
N PRO A 875 -17.69 12.68 -2.96
CA PRO A 875 -16.41 13.31 -3.28
C PRO A 875 -15.93 12.85 -4.67
N ILE A 876 -15.66 13.79 -5.58
CA ILE A 876 -14.79 13.49 -6.73
C ILE A 876 -13.35 13.49 -6.21
N PRO A 877 -12.52 12.47 -6.51
CA PRO A 877 -11.12 12.47 -6.10
C PRO A 877 -10.42 13.77 -6.53
N ALA A 878 -9.73 14.46 -5.61
CA ALA A 878 -9.11 15.76 -5.87
C ALA A 878 -8.10 15.74 -7.05
N ALA A 879 -7.45 14.60 -7.32
CA ALA A 879 -6.58 14.40 -8.48
C ALA A 879 -7.33 14.49 -9.82
N LEU A 880 -8.59 14.03 -9.85
CA LEU A 880 -9.54 14.15 -10.96
C LEU A 880 -10.30 15.47 -10.94
N ALA A 881 -10.18 16.31 -9.90
CA ALA A 881 -10.80 17.63 -9.85
C ALA A 881 -9.83 18.77 -10.24
N ALA A 882 -8.52 18.59 -9.99
CA ALA A 882 -7.49 19.59 -10.28
C ALA A 882 -7.08 19.68 -11.76
N GLN A 883 -7.27 18.61 -12.54
CA GLN A 883 -7.03 18.59 -14.00
C GLN A 883 -8.30 18.88 -14.82
N VAL A 884 -9.42 19.11 -14.14
CA VAL A 884 -10.78 18.97 -14.67
C VAL A 884 -11.54 20.27 -14.44
N GLY A 885 -11.59 21.11 -15.48
CA GLY A 885 -12.67 22.09 -15.60
C GLY A 885 -14.03 21.38 -15.76
N THR A 886 -15.13 22.10 -15.59
CA THR A 886 -16.50 21.60 -15.78
C THR A 886 -16.76 20.91 -17.14
N SER A 887 -15.86 21.06 -18.12
CA SER A 887 -15.86 20.39 -19.43
C SER A 887 -15.40 18.91 -19.41
N ALA A 888 -14.90 18.38 -18.29
CA ALA A 888 -14.39 17.01 -18.24
C ALA A 888 -15.49 15.94 -18.17
N VAL A 889 -16.65 16.27 -17.61
CA VAL A 889 -17.78 15.33 -17.55
C VAL A 889 -18.35 15.15 -18.95
N LYS A 890 -18.23 13.93 -19.50
CA LYS A 890 -18.76 13.61 -20.83
C LYS A 890 -20.21 13.17 -20.76
N ASP A 891 -20.54 12.31 -19.79
CA ASP A 891 -21.90 11.77 -19.66
C ASP A 891 -22.14 11.11 -18.30
N ALA A 892 -23.40 10.86 -17.98
CA ALA A 892 -23.84 10.10 -16.81
C ALA A 892 -24.80 8.98 -17.22
N SER A 893 -24.79 7.84 -16.53
CA SER A 893 -25.73 6.74 -16.83
C SER A 893 -27.19 7.15 -16.56
N PRO A 894 -28.18 6.56 -17.26
CA PRO A 894 -29.59 6.89 -17.07
C PRO A 894 -30.13 6.71 -15.63
N ASP A 895 -29.56 5.77 -14.88
CA ASP A 895 -29.86 5.51 -13.46
C ASP A 895 -29.05 6.38 -12.48
N GLY A 896 -28.16 7.22 -13.02
CA GLY A 896 -27.26 8.11 -12.30
C GLY A 896 -26.28 7.38 -11.38
N SER A 897 -25.98 6.10 -11.65
CA SER A 897 -25.01 5.32 -10.88
C SER A 897 -23.57 5.52 -11.37
N LEU A 898 -23.36 5.89 -12.64
CA LEU A 898 -22.05 6.03 -13.26
C LEU A 898 -21.83 7.43 -13.85
N LEU A 899 -20.56 7.85 -13.87
CA LEU A 899 -20.09 9.09 -14.49
C LEU A 899 -18.90 8.81 -15.39
N ALA A 900 -18.90 9.35 -16.61
CA ALA A 900 -17.77 9.29 -17.52
C ALA A 900 -17.05 10.64 -17.54
N LEU A 901 -15.76 10.63 -17.21
CA LEU A 901 -14.87 11.78 -17.18
C LEU A 901 -13.78 11.62 -18.24
N SER A 902 -13.42 12.70 -18.94
CA SER A 902 -12.27 12.72 -19.83
C SER A 902 -11.17 13.61 -19.24
N ASP A 903 -9.93 13.19 -19.41
CA ASP A 903 -8.74 13.99 -19.05
C ASP A 903 -8.44 15.11 -20.07
N GLY A 904 -9.28 15.29 -21.10
CA GLY A 904 -9.08 16.24 -22.18
C GLY A 904 -8.04 15.80 -23.22
N ALA A 905 -7.19 14.83 -22.88
CA ALA A 905 -6.26 14.15 -23.76
C ALA A 905 -6.96 12.95 -24.42
N SER A 906 -6.49 11.73 -24.18
CA SER A 906 -6.97 10.52 -24.85
C SER A 906 -7.63 9.51 -23.93
N ASN A 907 -7.89 9.84 -22.65
CA ASN A 907 -8.48 8.87 -21.74
C ASN A 907 -9.88 9.26 -21.29
N VAL A 908 -10.69 8.23 -21.07
CA VAL A 908 -12.01 8.32 -20.46
C VAL A 908 -12.05 7.39 -19.26
N THR A 909 -12.34 7.95 -18.08
CA THR A 909 -12.48 7.22 -16.83
C THR A 909 -13.94 7.18 -16.42
N VAL A 910 -14.45 5.99 -16.15
CA VAL A 910 -15.80 5.75 -15.61
C VAL A 910 -15.71 5.60 -14.10
N LEU A 911 -16.46 6.43 -13.38
CA LEU A 911 -16.58 6.42 -11.93
C LEU A 911 -17.95 5.90 -11.49
N ASP A 912 -18.00 5.29 -10.32
CA ASP A 912 -19.23 5.16 -9.54
C ASP A 912 -19.61 6.52 -8.94
N ALA A 913 -20.79 7.02 -9.28
CA ALA A 913 -21.24 8.35 -8.92
C ALA A 913 -21.59 8.53 -7.43
N ARG A 914 -21.74 7.43 -6.67
CA ARG A 914 -22.07 7.47 -5.23
C ARG A 914 -20.82 7.49 -4.37
N SER A 915 -19.80 6.75 -4.77
CA SER A 915 -18.57 6.55 -4.02
C SER A 915 -17.39 7.36 -4.56
N GLY A 916 -17.46 7.83 -5.81
CA GLY A 916 -16.33 8.46 -6.51
C GLY A 916 -15.26 7.45 -6.98
N THR A 917 -15.52 6.16 -6.83
CA THR A 917 -14.61 5.04 -7.15
C THR A 917 -14.38 4.95 -8.66
N ALA A 918 -13.12 4.93 -9.11
CA ALA A 918 -12.81 4.67 -10.51
C ALA A 918 -12.99 3.19 -10.85
N LEU A 919 -13.93 2.89 -11.74
CA LEU A 919 -14.27 1.51 -12.14
C LEU A 919 -13.54 1.07 -13.41
N ARG A 920 -13.26 2.00 -14.34
CA ARG A 920 -12.60 1.68 -15.61
C ARG A 920 -11.96 2.93 -16.20
N THR A 921 -10.77 2.80 -16.78
CA THR A 921 -10.18 3.81 -17.65
C THR A 921 -9.91 3.20 -19.02
N VAL A 922 -10.38 3.85 -20.08
CA VAL A 922 -10.15 3.45 -21.47
C VAL A 922 -9.39 4.55 -22.21
N SER A 923 -8.48 4.15 -23.10
CA SER A 923 -7.79 5.07 -24.00
C SER A 923 -8.49 5.11 -25.35
N SER A 924 -8.96 6.28 -25.77
CA SER A 924 -9.51 6.55 -27.09
C SER A 924 -8.45 6.68 -28.19
N LYS A 925 -7.19 6.98 -27.81
CA LYS A 925 -6.13 7.44 -28.74
C LYS A 925 -6.55 8.67 -29.60
N THR A 926 -7.56 9.41 -29.14
CA THR A 926 -8.13 10.59 -29.80
C THR A 926 -8.21 11.72 -28.79
N THR A 927 -7.73 12.91 -29.15
CA THR A 927 -7.83 14.10 -28.30
C THR A 927 -9.29 14.47 -28.04
N SER A 928 -9.66 14.64 -26.77
CA SER A 928 -11.01 15.00 -26.32
C SER A 928 -12.12 14.10 -26.89
N PRO A 929 -12.08 12.78 -26.61
CA PRO A 929 -12.99 11.82 -27.21
C PRO A 929 -14.45 12.04 -26.80
N THR A 930 -15.37 11.72 -27.72
CA THR A 930 -16.78 11.55 -27.38
C THR A 930 -16.99 10.23 -26.64
N ALA A 931 -17.77 10.26 -25.57
CA ALA A 931 -18.04 9.11 -24.73
C ALA A 931 -19.45 9.21 -24.11
N LEU A 932 -20.23 8.14 -24.22
CA LEU A 932 -21.61 8.06 -23.75
C LEU A 932 -21.81 6.79 -22.92
N LEU A 933 -22.45 6.95 -21.76
CA LEU A 933 -22.80 5.84 -20.85
C LEU A 933 -24.16 5.27 -21.21
N LEU A 934 -24.16 4.10 -21.83
CA LEU A 934 -25.33 3.29 -22.13
C LEU A 934 -25.79 2.53 -20.87
N HIS A 935 -26.97 1.92 -20.93
CA HIS A 935 -27.52 1.12 -19.83
C HIS A 935 -26.64 -0.09 -19.45
N ASP A 936 -25.83 -0.58 -20.40
CA ASP A 936 -25.02 -1.80 -20.30
C ASP A 936 -23.51 -1.53 -20.37
N GLY A 937 -23.06 -0.28 -20.53
CA GLY A 937 -21.65 0.02 -20.69
C GLY A 937 -21.31 1.42 -21.17
N LEU A 938 -20.09 1.57 -21.70
CA LEU A 938 -19.54 2.80 -22.26
C LEU A 938 -19.34 2.64 -23.77
N ALA A 939 -19.87 3.58 -24.54
CA ALA A 939 -19.54 3.77 -25.95
C ALA A 939 -18.58 4.96 -26.08
N TYR A 940 -17.40 4.77 -26.66
CA TYR A 940 -16.40 5.83 -26.80
C TYR A 940 -15.73 5.82 -28.17
N GLN A 941 -15.39 6.99 -28.68
CA GLN A 941 -14.67 7.14 -29.94
C GLN A 941 -13.26 6.57 -29.83
N SER A 942 -12.80 5.83 -30.85
CA SER A 942 -11.49 5.19 -30.85
C SER A 942 -10.90 5.08 -32.25
N THR A 943 -9.64 5.52 -32.42
CA THR A 943 -8.88 5.40 -33.68
C THR A 943 -8.13 4.09 -33.82
N ALA A 944 -8.15 3.22 -32.79
CA ALA A 944 -7.47 1.91 -32.79
C ALA A 944 -8.15 0.82 -33.67
N LEU A 945 -8.97 1.21 -34.64
CA LEU A 945 -9.68 0.29 -35.55
C LEU A 945 -9.04 0.41 -36.93
N THR A 946 -8.23 -0.59 -37.31
CA THR A 946 -7.46 -0.59 -38.57
C THR A 946 -8.35 -0.62 -39.83
N ASP A 947 -9.60 -1.06 -39.70
CA ASP A 947 -10.52 -1.27 -40.83
C ASP A 947 -11.63 -0.21 -40.95
N LEU A 948 -11.70 0.74 -40.03
CA LEU A 948 -12.72 1.79 -40.01
C LEU A 948 -12.03 3.14 -40.17
N SER A 949 -12.52 3.99 -41.08
CA SER A 949 -12.11 5.40 -41.16
C SER A 949 -11.98 6.00 -39.76
N ASN A 950 -11.05 6.95 -39.54
CA ASN A 950 -10.63 7.60 -38.26
C ASN A 950 -11.73 8.05 -37.25
N ASP A 951 -13.00 7.80 -37.52
CA ASP A 951 -14.18 8.16 -36.75
C ASP A 951 -14.93 6.92 -36.15
N GLY A 952 -14.30 5.77 -35.95
CA GLY A 952 -14.95 4.60 -35.33
C GLY A 952 -15.22 4.73 -33.82
N HIS A 953 -16.04 3.84 -33.26
CA HIS A 953 -16.26 3.76 -31.81
C HIS A 953 -16.19 2.33 -31.27
N ARG A 954 -15.88 2.21 -29.98
CA ARG A 954 -15.85 0.96 -29.22
C ARG A 954 -16.89 0.99 -28.12
N ARG A 955 -17.45 -0.18 -27.81
CA ARG A 955 -18.38 -0.42 -26.71
C ARG A 955 -17.77 -1.42 -25.75
N VAL A 956 -17.72 -1.04 -24.48
CA VAL A 956 -17.20 -1.87 -23.38
C VAL A 956 -18.21 -1.94 -22.26
N ARG A 957 -18.41 -3.13 -21.69
CA ARG A 957 -19.26 -3.31 -20.53
C ARG A 957 -18.53 -2.87 -19.27
N ILE A 958 -19.20 -2.04 -18.45
CA ILE A 958 -18.68 -1.65 -17.14
C ILE A 958 -19.09 -2.72 -16.12
N ARG A 959 -18.11 -3.25 -15.38
CA ARG A 959 -18.33 -4.29 -14.38
C ARG A 959 -18.60 -3.69 -13.01
N THR A 960 -19.46 -4.34 -12.25
CA THR A 960 -19.70 -3.95 -10.85
C THR A 960 -18.51 -4.40 -9.97
N PRO A 961 -18.29 -3.76 -8.81
CA PRO A 961 -17.28 -4.20 -7.84
C PRO A 961 -17.31 -5.70 -7.51
N GLY A 962 -18.51 -6.27 -7.31
CA GLY A 962 -18.66 -7.69 -7.00
C GLY A 962 -18.39 -8.63 -8.19
N GLU A 963 -18.58 -8.17 -9.43
CA GLU A 963 -18.15 -8.93 -10.62
C GLU A 963 -16.63 -8.89 -10.77
N LEU A 964 -15.99 -7.74 -10.51
CA LEU A 964 -14.53 -7.59 -10.56
C LEU A 964 -13.84 -8.49 -9.54
N GLU A 965 -14.37 -8.60 -8.31
CA GLU A 965 -13.83 -9.52 -7.30
C GLU A 965 -13.89 -10.98 -7.74
N LYS A 966 -15.02 -11.42 -8.30
CA LYS A 966 -15.16 -12.78 -8.83
C LYS A 966 -14.17 -13.07 -9.96
N LEU A 967 -13.96 -12.09 -10.85
CA LEU A 967 -12.97 -12.20 -11.92
C LEU A 967 -11.54 -12.25 -11.36
N ALA A 968 -11.25 -11.47 -10.32
CA ALA A 968 -9.96 -11.47 -9.66
C ALA A 968 -9.67 -12.81 -8.96
N ASP A 969 -10.65 -13.39 -8.25
CA ASP A 969 -10.53 -14.72 -7.64
C ASP A 969 -10.28 -15.81 -8.69
N ALA A 970 -11.04 -15.77 -9.78
CA ALA A 970 -10.86 -16.71 -10.88
C ALA A 970 -9.50 -16.55 -11.58
N ALA A 971 -8.98 -15.33 -11.69
CA ALA A 971 -7.67 -15.06 -12.28
C ALA A 971 -6.51 -15.53 -11.40
N LEU A 972 -6.61 -15.37 -10.08
CA LEU A 972 -5.57 -15.78 -9.14
C LEU A 972 -5.42 -17.30 -9.05
N ASP A 973 -6.50 -18.07 -9.24
CA ASP A 973 -6.48 -19.54 -9.19
C ASP A 973 -5.74 -20.07 -7.94
N GLY A 974 -6.06 -19.48 -6.78
CA GLY A 974 -5.44 -19.82 -5.49
C GLY A 974 -4.04 -19.26 -5.23
N ARG A 975 -3.46 -18.43 -6.12
CA ARG A 975 -2.16 -17.77 -5.88
C ARG A 975 -2.21 -16.89 -4.63
N THR A 976 -1.15 -16.94 -3.84
CA THR A 976 -0.89 -16.01 -2.73
C THR A 976 0.50 -15.37 -2.88
N LEU A 977 0.74 -14.27 -2.17
CA LEU A 977 2.05 -13.62 -2.13
C LEU A 977 3.11 -14.58 -1.55
N SER A 978 4.23 -14.72 -2.26
CA SER A 978 5.46 -15.37 -1.79
C SER A 978 6.13 -14.53 -0.70
N ALA A 979 7.09 -15.13 0.02
CA ALA A 979 7.85 -14.43 1.06
C ALA A 979 8.62 -13.21 0.51
N GLU A 980 9.19 -13.31 -0.69
CA GLU A 980 9.90 -12.19 -1.33
C GLU A 980 8.97 -11.06 -1.74
N GLU A 981 7.77 -11.39 -2.25
CA GLU A 981 6.76 -10.39 -2.61
C GLU A 981 6.19 -9.70 -1.36
N LYS A 982 5.99 -10.43 -0.26
CA LYS A 982 5.60 -9.85 1.05
C LYS A 982 6.66 -8.89 1.60
N ALA A 983 7.93 -9.29 1.54
CA ALA A 983 9.03 -8.44 1.99
C ALA A 983 9.09 -7.10 1.22
N LYS A 984 8.76 -7.09 -0.08
CA LYS A 984 8.73 -5.86 -0.90
C LYS A 984 7.65 -4.87 -0.49
N ILE A 985 6.59 -5.33 0.17
CA ILE A 985 5.51 -4.49 0.70
C ILE A 985 5.60 -4.30 2.21
N GLY A 986 6.72 -4.74 2.83
CA GLY A 986 6.98 -4.57 4.25
C GLY A 986 6.17 -5.50 5.16
N GLN A 987 5.77 -6.67 4.67
CA GLN A 987 5.03 -7.71 5.42
C GLN A 987 5.91 -8.90 5.82
#